data_AF-A0A5C7EZ85-F1
#
_entry.id   AF-A0A5C7EZ85-F1
#
_cell.length_a   1.000
_cell.length_b   1.000
_cell.length_c   1.000
_cell.angle_alpha   90.00
_cell.angle_beta   90.00
_cell.angle_gamma   90.00
#
_symmetry.space_group_name_H-M   'P 1'
#
loop_
_entity.id
_entity.type
_entity.pdbx_description
1 polymer ?
#
loop_
_entity_poly.entity_id
_entity_poly.type
_entity_poly.pdbx_seq_one_letter_code
_entity_poly.pdbx_strand_id
1 'polypeptide(L)'
;MKGLFFFRWRAVAAGLLLGFLFSGWAQAQIAFRAASSAAVAGAATVAYGGSGSFAVRGNCGSISPGLPPGTAAGDLLIAVVASGASPTLSMPGWTLLFQDNPVSNLTSAIYWRIATGGDSTTITQSGTCNVLAARISRFTGVDAQQPFMTAPLAASNWSYQNANTVTTGTETTDYPGAMLAVTTHSTDDDTFGALGGFSQAYSSRTTTGNDAAIALYYAPQAAPGTAGPYTVTKNRGADPNHGTLFALRPAGLKLTIPVPAGTQANDVMIASIALQPCSAASGGACVTSVNPPAGWTLVRTVDQTTGPIPFSSPLVYGNRLFIYRRVATGTEPASYTWTLGGALKPTGAVGGMTSFSGVDTTNPIVTEAGQATPSSLSHTAPSIDTGAVTDTMLLSSHAANASTQWTPPSGMTERVDVASQTPPNVTGISLEMNSEPRAAAGPTGTRTASFQSSLLPATGTTHMLALRPAPVFQHYAIGVLSTSVATCDYAEITITAHNAAHAPVSPPAGRTLTLSTSTGTGAWQPGLVSGSGAWSPSGANNGMATYVWPGGESSFTVRLRHATVATLSVNLIDDAGRTENAAEDPAIAFVESAFRVSNGANAPLAIGTQVAGKPSNVGAGAQALYLQAVRTDTQTGACVSLFPSGSEVAIEVGAQCVNPATCTQPVTLATAASSGNTASFVPNGGYPATINFRFTTANAEAPFSFSYADAGQIRLQFRRALPPPPSGVYIQGTSNAFVTRPFGLAFRGANAATPIQHGTSPASPVLAAAGDPFTMTVAAYRWAAAEDDGTGNPLPGANITDNGMTPNFAADVTVSAIANLPGVALGTAARGAGCSGPATVPAAAWSGGAATLTDWCYTEVGNVFLSASVSNYLAPGVNVAGNSGLDGSGPAGGYVGRFRPKYFTVANANLTNRVLAGCSPASTFTYMEEAMETGFKLSAKNALDGVTQNYTTASGYAKLDPAGSPASLGFGARNGTTNLTARLDLGSASGSFVAGEATVAARVSLRRASPDNPDGPFEAFELGIAPQDADGVALRPADLNLDVDGVGGNDHVKVGQTRVRFGRLRLANAYGSELLDLPIPIRVEHWNGVGFVTNGDDGCTRLAASNVLLFNYQGNLNPGETSVAPAPTISFSAGVGNLKLTKPGAGNTGSVQLRVDLTAESKRYLKGRWNDAADPDGNVATFYDDDPVARASFGQYKASERIIYLRENY
;
A
#
# COMPACT_ATOMS: atom_id res chain seq x y z
N MET A 1 54.68 -4.00 72.97
CA MET A 1 53.86 -3.09 72.16
C MET A 1 53.84 -3.57 70.71
N LYS A 2 53.09 -4.65 70.50
CA LYS A 2 52.73 -5.28 69.23
C LYS A 2 51.21 -5.25 69.26
N GLY A 3 50.51 -4.66 68.29
CA GLY A 3 49.05 -4.80 68.26
C GLY A 3 48.19 -3.77 67.52
N LEU A 4 48.67 -2.57 67.17
CA LEU A 4 47.73 -1.51 66.71
C LEU A 4 47.96 -0.89 65.32
N PHE A 5 48.93 -1.39 64.53
CA PHE A 5 49.22 -0.83 63.19
C PHE A 5 48.80 -1.71 62.00
N PHE A 6 48.33 -2.94 62.22
CA PHE A 6 48.03 -3.90 61.15
C PHE A 6 46.55 -3.97 60.71
N PHE A 7 45.63 -3.23 61.36
CA PHE A 7 44.19 -3.38 61.10
C PHE A 7 43.55 -2.31 60.19
N ARG A 8 44.27 -1.23 59.83
CA ARG A 8 43.71 -0.15 58.98
C ARG A 8 44.04 -0.23 57.48
N TRP A 9 44.94 -1.12 57.06
CA TRP A 9 45.30 -1.27 55.64
C TRP A 9 44.52 -2.37 54.90
N ARG A 10 43.84 -3.29 55.60
CA ARG A 10 43.00 -4.32 54.95
C ARG A 10 41.56 -3.90 54.67
N ALA A 11 41.03 -2.88 55.37
CA ALA A 11 39.66 -2.40 55.14
C ALA A 11 39.54 -1.45 53.94
N VAL A 12 40.62 -0.71 53.61
CA VAL A 12 40.64 0.19 52.44
C VAL A 12 40.98 -0.57 51.15
N ALA A 13 41.80 -1.63 51.23
CA ALA A 13 42.08 -2.50 50.08
C ALA A 13 40.92 -3.43 49.71
N ALA A 14 40.08 -3.85 50.66
CA ALA A 14 38.89 -4.66 50.38
C ALA A 14 37.70 -3.81 49.84
N GLY A 15 37.62 -2.53 50.20
CA GLY A 15 36.63 -1.59 49.68
C GLY A 15 36.92 -1.11 48.25
N LEU A 16 38.20 -1.02 47.85
CA LEU A 16 38.58 -0.69 46.47
C LEU A 16 38.52 -1.89 45.51
N LEU A 17 38.61 -3.14 46.00
CA LEU A 17 38.51 -4.32 45.14
C LEU A 17 37.07 -4.79 44.85
N LEU A 18 36.06 -4.39 45.64
CA LEU A 18 34.65 -4.71 45.35
C LEU A 18 33.96 -3.70 44.41
N GLY A 19 34.54 -2.51 44.19
CA GLY A 19 34.00 -1.50 43.27
C GLY A 19 34.28 -1.77 41.78
N PHE A 20 35.18 -2.70 41.46
CA PHE A 20 35.60 -3.02 40.09
C PHE A 20 35.01 -4.32 39.52
N LEU A 21 34.16 -5.04 40.28
CA LEU A 21 33.57 -6.32 39.83
C LEU A 21 32.15 -6.22 39.25
N PHE A 22 31.59 -5.01 39.12
CA PHE A 22 30.32 -4.78 38.42
C PHE A 22 30.30 -3.48 37.60
N SER A 23 31.40 -3.14 36.92
CA SER A 23 31.28 -2.28 35.75
C SER A 23 30.73 -3.12 34.60
N GLY A 24 29.41 -3.25 34.52
CA GLY A 24 28.77 -3.63 33.26
C GLY A 24 29.35 -2.73 32.17
N TRP A 25 29.92 -3.36 31.15
CA TRP A 25 30.52 -2.68 29.99
C TRP A 25 29.49 -1.68 29.46
N ALA A 26 29.75 -0.39 29.63
CA ALA A 26 28.86 0.65 29.13
C ALA A 26 28.78 0.52 27.61
N GLN A 27 27.62 0.14 27.09
CA GLN A 27 27.33 0.15 25.67
C GLN A 27 27.49 1.58 25.13
N ALA A 28 27.77 1.73 23.83
CA ALA A 28 27.73 3.04 23.19
C ALA A 28 26.28 3.55 23.21
N GLN A 29 25.94 4.36 24.20
CA GLN A 29 24.60 4.87 24.39
C GLN A 29 24.26 5.85 23.25
N ILE A 30 23.14 5.62 22.55
CA ILE A 30 22.64 6.58 21.55
C ILE A 30 22.40 7.92 22.24
N ALA A 31 22.97 8.99 21.67
CA ALA A 31 22.85 10.33 22.22
C ALA A 31 22.11 11.27 21.26
N PHE A 32 21.08 11.95 21.77
CA PHE A 32 20.42 13.04 21.07
C PHE A 32 21.37 14.23 20.95
N ARG A 33 21.48 14.80 19.75
CA ARG A 33 22.26 16.03 19.53
C ARG A 33 21.40 17.27 19.59
N ALA A 34 20.49 17.40 18.65
CA ALA A 34 19.68 18.58 18.47
C ALA A 34 18.42 18.26 17.64
N ALA A 35 17.50 19.21 17.65
CA ALA A 35 16.31 19.18 16.82
C ALA A 35 16.07 20.55 16.17
N SER A 36 15.30 20.55 15.10
CA SER A 36 14.83 21.74 14.40
C SER A 36 13.41 21.49 13.90
N SER A 37 12.67 22.55 13.61
CA SER A 37 11.30 22.43 13.11
C SER A 37 10.95 23.58 12.18
N ALA A 38 9.89 23.39 11.39
CA ALA A 38 9.31 24.41 10.55
C ALA A 38 7.80 24.20 10.38
N ALA A 39 7.14 25.27 9.98
CA ALA A 39 5.70 25.33 9.75
C ALA A 39 5.38 26.21 8.55
N VAL A 40 4.32 25.88 7.82
CA VAL A 40 3.78 26.71 6.75
C VAL A 40 2.25 26.72 6.78
N ALA A 41 1.67 27.92 6.74
CA ALA A 41 0.24 28.14 6.54
C ALA A 41 -0.13 27.93 5.05
N GLY A 42 -1.36 27.48 4.73
CA GLY A 42 -1.83 26.99 3.42
C GLY A 42 -1.38 27.70 2.12
N ALA A 43 -1.43 26.99 0.98
CA ALA A 43 -0.89 27.47 -0.32
C ALA A 43 -1.58 28.74 -0.90
N ALA A 44 -0.95 29.37 -1.90
CA ALA A 44 -1.50 30.52 -2.65
C ALA A 44 -2.70 30.13 -3.55
N THR A 45 -3.56 31.10 -3.88
CA THR A 45 -4.69 30.93 -4.83
C THR A 45 -4.28 31.37 -6.24
N VAL A 46 -4.75 30.67 -7.28
CA VAL A 46 -4.57 31.13 -8.67
C VAL A 46 -5.31 32.45 -8.85
N ALA A 47 -4.66 33.45 -9.44
CA ALA A 47 -5.24 34.77 -9.68
C ALA A 47 -4.94 35.28 -11.08
N TYR A 48 -5.87 36.04 -11.66
CA TYR A 48 -5.69 36.70 -12.95
C TYR A 48 -4.90 38.01 -12.79
N GLY A 49 -3.78 38.12 -13.50
CA GLY A 49 -2.83 39.23 -13.40
C GLY A 49 -2.97 40.29 -14.51
N GLY A 50 -3.97 40.16 -15.40
CA GLY A 50 -4.23 41.11 -16.49
C GLY A 50 -3.91 40.57 -17.89
N SER A 51 -4.20 41.38 -18.91
CA SER A 51 -3.89 41.09 -20.32
C SER A 51 -3.01 42.18 -20.92
N GLY A 52 -2.22 41.81 -21.94
CA GLY A 52 -1.44 42.74 -22.73
C GLY A 52 -2.26 43.41 -23.84
N SER A 53 -1.59 44.16 -24.72
CA SER A 53 -2.24 44.79 -25.87
C SER A 53 -2.71 43.76 -26.89
N PHE A 54 -3.88 44.01 -27.47
CA PHE A 54 -4.39 43.22 -28.60
C PHE A 54 -3.57 43.53 -29.85
N ALA A 55 -3.08 42.49 -30.53
CA ALA A 55 -2.35 42.64 -31.78
C ALA A 55 -3.12 41.95 -32.91
N VAL A 56 -3.20 42.63 -34.04
CA VAL A 56 -3.99 42.21 -35.19
C VAL A 56 -3.31 42.59 -36.50
N ARG A 57 -3.52 41.78 -37.53
CA ARG A 57 -3.06 42.02 -38.89
C ARG A 57 -4.09 41.45 -39.88
N GLY A 58 -4.43 42.20 -40.92
CA GLY A 58 -5.36 41.81 -41.99
C GLY A 58 -4.69 41.18 -43.21
N ASN A 59 -3.50 40.57 -43.06
CA ASN A 59 -2.76 39.86 -44.09
C ASN A 59 -1.76 38.87 -43.46
N CYS A 60 -1.09 38.07 -44.28
CA CYS A 60 -0.02 37.17 -43.85
C CYS A 60 1.13 37.92 -43.15
N GLY A 61 1.79 37.26 -42.19
CA GLY A 61 2.98 37.77 -41.51
C GLY A 61 2.94 37.54 -40.01
N SER A 62 3.63 38.41 -39.27
CA SER A 62 3.77 38.28 -37.82
C SER A 62 3.08 39.42 -37.05
N ILE A 63 2.65 39.10 -35.83
CA ILE A 63 2.16 40.05 -34.83
C ILE A 63 2.89 39.82 -33.50
N SER A 64 2.95 40.87 -32.66
CA SER A 64 3.57 40.80 -31.32
C SER A 64 2.62 41.42 -30.30
N PRO A 65 1.65 40.65 -29.75
CA PRO A 65 0.85 41.10 -28.61
C PRO A 65 1.74 41.54 -27.45
N GLY A 66 1.36 42.59 -26.73
CA GLY A 66 2.12 43.05 -25.56
C GLY A 66 2.06 42.02 -24.42
N LEU A 67 3.08 42.02 -23.55
CA LEU A 67 2.98 41.29 -22.28
C LEU A 67 2.05 42.04 -21.30
N PRO A 68 1.27 41.33 -20.48
CA PRO A 68 0.50 41.95 -19.40
C PRO A 68 1.41 42.74 -18.43
N PRO A 69 0.97 43.92 -17.94
CA PRO A 69 1.73 44.68 -16.95
C PRO A 69 2.06 43.86 -15.69
N GLY A 70 3.28 44.02 -15.16
CA GLY A 70 3.73 43.37 -13.93
C GLY A 70 4.12 41.89 -14.07
N THR A 71 4.21 41.35 -15.28
CA THR A 71 4.70 39.99 -15.55
C THR A 71 6.09 39.77 -14.93
N ALA A 72 6.21 38.73 -14.10
CA ALA A 72 7.44 38.33 -13.42
C ALA A 72 7.81 36.88 -13.75
N ALA A 73 9.07 36.50 -13.51
CA ALA A 73 9.50 35.12 -13.71
C ALA A 73 8.69 34.17 -12.82
N GLY A 74 8.17 33.08 -13.41
CA GLY A 74 7.31 32.10 -12.73
C GLY A 74 5.80 32.29 -12.94
N ASP A 75 5.35 33.38 -13.56
CA ASP A 75 3.93 33.56 -13.91
C ASP A 75 3.52 32.70 -15.11
N LEU A 76 2.28 32.20 -15.13
CA LEU A 76 1.74 31.55 -16.33
C LEU A 76 1.24 32.61 -17.32
N LEU A 77 1.70 32.53 -18.55
CA LEU A 77 1.20 33.32 -19.67
C LEU A 77 0.40 32.45 -20.63
N ILE A 78 -0.72 32.97 -21.13
CA ILE A 78 -1.60 32.30 -22.11
C ILE A 78 -1.85 33.24 -23.27
N ALA A 79 -1.51 32.81 -24.49
CA ALA A 79 -1.80 33.53 -25.73
C ALA A 79 -3.00 32.88 -26.43
N VAL A 80 -4.08 33.64 -26.62
CA VAL A 80 -5.26 33.22 -27.38
C VAL A 80 -5.16 33.82 -28.78
N VAL A 81 -5.27 32.97 -29.80
CA VAL A 81 -5.01 33.32 -31.20
C VAL A 81 -6.20 32.91 -32.07
N ALA A 82 -6.63 33.81 -32.95
CA ALA A 82 -7.55 33.52 -34.05
C ALA A 82 -6.92 33.93 -35.38
N SER A 83 -7.22 33.14 -36.40
CA SER A 83 -6.75 33.33 -37.76
C SER A 83 -7.77 32.79 -38.74
N GLY A 84 -7.73 33.22 -40.00
CA GLY A 84 -8.43 32.54 -41.09
C GLY A 84 -7.49 31.86 -42.08
N ALA A 85 -8.06 31.15 -43.07
CA ALA A 85 -7.38 30.51 -44.21
C ALA A 85 -6.53 29.25 -43.90
N SER A 86 -6.73 28.58 -42.75
CA SER A 86 -5.99 27.36 -42.35
C SER A 86 -4.46 27.48 -42.48
N PRO A 87 -3.82 28.46 -41.82
CA PRO A 87 -2.40 28.71 -41.97
C PRO A 87 -1.55 27.75 -41.11
N THR A 88 -0.25 27.83 -41.30
CA THR A 88 0.73 27.36 -40.32
C THR A 88 1.01 28.48 -39.31
N LEU A 89 0.77 28.22 -38.02
CA LEU A 89 1.06 29.12 -36.91
C LEU A 89 2.34 28.71 -36.17
N SER A 90 3.17 29.68 -35.81
CA SER A 90 4.38 29.48 -35.01
C SER A 90 4.56 30.58 -33.98
N MET A 91 4.83 30.19 -32.73
CA MET A 91 5.16 31.09 -31.62
C MET A 91 6.40 30.57 -30.88
N PRO A 92 7.62 30.91 -31.33
CA PRO A 92 8.85 30.34 -30.81
C PRO A 92 9.02 30.52 -29.30
N GLY A 93 9.37 29.43 -28.61
CA GLY A 93 9.56 29.41 -27.15
C GLY A 93 8.29 29.17 -26.35
N TRP A 94 7.11 29.16 -26.98
CA TRP A 94 5.83 28.85 -26.36
C TRP A 94 5.38 27.44 -26.69
N THR A 95 4.60 26.85 -25.80
CA THR A 95 4.04 25.51 -25.97
C THR A 95 2.61 25.62 -26.50
N LEU A 96 2.27 24.85 -27.53
CA LEU A 96 0.91 24.78 -28.06
C LEU A 96 0.03 23.98 -27.10
N LEU A 97 -1.04 24.59 -26.59
CA LEU A 97 -2.06 23.92 -25.78
C LEU A 97 -3.19 23.35 -26.63
N PHE A 98 -3.59 24.11 -27.66
CA PHE A 98 -4.74 23.82 -28.50
C PHE A 98 -4.56 24.42 -29.89
N GLN A 99 -4.91 23.68 -30.93
CA GLN A 99 -5.13 24.22 -32.27
C GLN A 99 -6.19 23.40 -32.99
N ASP A 100 -7.16 24.06 -33.60
CA ASP A 100 -8.15 23.42 -34.47
C ASP A 100 -8.52 24.30 -35.67
N ASN A 101 -8.80 23.63 -36.79
CA ASN A 101 -9.11 24.21 -38.09
C ASN A 101 -10.43 23.61 -38.62
N PRO A 102 -11.57 23.91 -37.99
CA PRO A 102 -12.83 23.22 -38.29
C PRO A 102 -13.38 23.58 -39.66
N VAL A 103 -13.01 24.75 -40.19
CA VAL A 103 -13.39 25.26 -41.51
C VAL A 103 -12.24 26.08 -42.11
N SER A 104 -12.23 26.24 -43.44
CA SER A 104 -11.15 26.92 -44.16
C SER A 104 -10.97 28.39 -43.80
N ASN A 105 -11.92 29.02 -43.12
CA ASN A 105 -11.87 30.42 -42.72
C ASN A 105 -11.67 30.64 -41.21
N LEU A 106 -11.55 29.60 -40.37
CA LEU A 106 -11.24 29.72 -38.94
C LEU A 106 -10.14 28.75 -38.50
N THR A 107 -9.13 29.31 -37.86
CA THR A 107 -8.09 28.63 -37.12
C THR A 107 -8.03 29.23 -35.72
N SER A 108 -8.31 28.41 -34.72
CA SER A 108 -8.22 28.79 -33.31
C SER A 108 -6.99 28.13 -32.71
N ALA A 109 -6.15 28.90 -32.03
CA ALA A 109 -4.97 28.36 -31.34
C ALA A 109 -4.78 29.00 -29.97
N ILE A 110 -4.25 28.21 -29.03
CA ILE A 110 -3.90 28.66 -27.69
C ILE A 110 -2.47 28.20 -27.40
N TYR A 111 -1.60 29.14 -27.05
CA TYR A 111 -0.23 28.88 -26.62
C TYR A 111 -0.05 29.27 -25.15
N TRP A 112 0.91 28.65 -24.47
CA TRP A 112 1.25 29.01 -23.10
C TRP A 112 2.75 28.97 -22.82
N ARG A 113 3.16 29.62 -21.73
CA ARG A 113 4.53 29.65 -21.23
C ARG A 113 4.60 30.04 -19.76
N ILE A 114 5.57 29.50 -19.01
CA ILE A 114 5.98 30.09 -17.72
C ILE A 114 6.97 31.22 -18.00
N ALA A 115 6.63 32.43 -17.57
CA ALA A 115 7.41 33.63 -17.80
C ALA A 115 8.84 33.50 -17.25
N THR A 116 9.80 34.00 -18.02
CA THR A 116 11.23 34.02 -17.70
C THR A 116 11.77 35.44 -17.52
N GLY A 117 10.98 36.47 -17.86
CA GLY A 117 11.34 37.88 -17.76
C GLY A 117 11.90 38.49 -19.06
N GLY A 118 12.13 37.67 -20.09
CA GLY A 118 12.58 38.07 -21.43
C GLY A 118 11.76 37.42 -22.55
N ASP A 119 10.48 37.20 -22.33
CA ASP A 119 9.63 36.34 -23.15
C ASP A 119 9.28 36.97 -24.50
N SER A 120 9.69 36.33 -25.60
CA SER A 120 9.29 36.70 -26.96
C SER A 120 7.78 36.55 -27.12
N THR A 121 7.10 37.53 -27.72
CA THR A 121 5.65 37.48 -27.94
C THR A 121 5.25 37.37 -29.42
N THR A 122 6.22 37.16 -30.31
CA THR A 122 5.97 37.14 -31.75
C THR A 122 5.30 35.85 -32.20
N ILE A 123 4.14 36.01 -32.83
CA ILE A 123 3.38 34.93 -33.49
C ILE A 123 3.47 35.17 -35.00
N THR A 124 3.84 34.13 -35.74
CA THR A 124 3.96 34.17 -37.20
C THR A 124 2.97 33.24 -37.85
N GLN A 125 2.32 33.72 -38.91
CA GLN A 125 1.40 32.99 -39.76
C GLN A 125 1.97 32.89 -41.18
N SER A 126 1.99 31.68 -41.75
CA SER A 126 2.44 31.41 -43.12
C SER A 126 1.53 30.40 -43.83
N GLY A 127 1.67 30.28 -45.17
CA GLY A 127 0.79 29.44 -45.99
C GLY A 127 -0.40 30.23 -46.55
N THR A 128 -1.60 29.66 -46.55
CA THR A 128 -2.85 30.38 -46.83
C THR A 128 -3.25 31.19 -45.60
N CYS A 129 -3.27 32.53 -45.73
CA CYS A 129 -3.50 33.45 -44.61
C CYS A 129 -4.23 34.72 -45.05
N ASN A 130 -5.15 35.20 -44.21
CA ASN A 130 -5.97 36.39 -44.47
C ASN A 130 -6.10 37.33 -43.25
N VAL A 131 -6.14 36.78 -42.03
CA VAL A 131 -6.19 37.54 -40.77
C VAL A 131 -5.41 36.79 -39.69
N LEU A 132 -4.80 37.55 -38.78
CA LEU A 132 -4.17 37.04 -37.56
C LEU A 132 -4.45 38.00 -36.40
N ALA A 133 -5.00 37.47 -35.32
CA ALA A 133 -5.35 38.22 -34.12
C ALA A 133 -4.91 37.46 -32.87
N ALA A 134 -4.26 38.13 -31.91
CA ALA A 134 -3.84 37.50 -30.67
C ALA A 134 -3.82 38.46 -29.48
N ARG A 135 -3.91 37.88 -28.28
CA ARG A 135 -3.71 38.59 -27.01
C ARG A 135 -3.13 37.65 -25.95
N ILE A 136 -2.29 38.18 -25.08
CA ILE A 136 -1.65 37.43 -23.98
C ILE A 136 -2.29 37.82 -22.64
N SER A 137 -2.58 36.83 -21.81
CA SER A 137 -3.06 36.93 -20.44
C SER A 137 -2.05 36.37 -19.44
N ARG A 138 -2.04 36.90 -18.21
CA ARG A 138 -1.17 36.48 -17.10
C ARG A 138 -1.98 35.87 -15.97
N PHE A 139 -1.47 34.78 -15.38
CA PHE A 139 -1.98 34.17 -14.16
C PHE A 139 -0.83 33.93 -13.17
N THR A 140 -1.08 34.22 -11.89
CA THR A 140 -0.13 33.99 -10.78
C THR A 140 -0.61 32.82 -9.91
N GLY A 141 0.29 32.20 -9.15
CA GLY A 141 -0.07 31.11 -8.21
C GLY A 141 -0.40 29.78 -8.89
N VAL A 142 -0.01 29.63 -10.16
CA VAL A 142 -0.18 28.41 -10.98
C VAL A 142 1.02 27.48 -10.80
N ASP A 143 0.80 26.17 -10.85
CA ASP A 143 1.85 25.16 -10.88
C ASP A 143 2.73 25.31 -12.13
N ALA A 144 4.01 25.65 -11.94
CA ALA A 144 4.94 25.87 -13.04
C ALA A 144 5.40 24.58 -13.74
N GLN A 145 5.23 23.40 -13.11
CA GLN A 145 5.59 22.11 -13.70
C GLN A 145 4.40 21.47 -14.42
N GLN A 146 3.20 21.57 -13.87
CA GLN A 146 1.96 21.06 -14.47
C GLN A 146 0.83 22.11 -14.42
N PRO A 147 0.89 23.16 -15.26
CA PRO A 147 0.00 24.32 -15.14
C PRO A 147 -1.47 24.07 -15.50
N PHE A 148 -1.77 22.99 -16.22
CA PHE A 148 -3.12 22.66 -16.69
C PHE A 148 -3.59 21.32 -16.14
N MET A 149 -4.90 21.16 -15.96
CA MET A 149 -5.52 19.85 -15.65
C MET A 149 -5.47 18.93 -16.87
N THR A 150 -5.78 19.48 -18.04
CA THR A 150 -5.71 18.79 -19.33
C THR A 150 -4.76 19.53 -20.27
N ALA A 151 -3.71 18.86 -20.76
CA ALA A 151 -2.81 19.40 -21.79
C ALA A 151 -2.15 18.26 -22.59
N PRO A 152 -2.22 18.27 -23.94
CA PRO A 152 -3.01 19.17 -24.79
C PRO A 152 -4.52 19.01 -24.56
N LEU A 153 -5.35 19.98 -24.99
CA LEU A 153 -6.80 19.87 -24.83
C LEU A 153 -7.39 18.74 -25.70
N ALA A 154 -8.28 17.95 -25.11
CA ALA A 154 -8.97 16.86 -25.78
C ALA A 154 -10.23 17.35 -26.52
N ALA A 155 -10.81 16.50 -27.38
CA ALA A 155 -12.03 16.80 -28.13
C ALA A 155 -13.24 17.14 -27.23
N SER A 156 -13.26 16.65 -25.98
CA SER A 156 -14.31 16.95 -25.01
C SER A 156 -14.26 18.38 -24.47
N ASN A 157 -13.15 19.10 -24.63
CA ASN A 157 -12.93 20.42 -24.03
C ASN A 157 -13.44 21.59 -24.87
N TRP A 158 -13.83 21.32 -26.11
CA TRP A 158 -14.15 22.37 -27.07
C TRP A 158 -15.36 22.03 -27.93
N SER A 159 -15.94 23.05 -28.55
CA SER A 159 -17.01 22.88 -29.53
C SER A 159 -16.87 23.92 -30.64
N TYR A 160 -17.12 23.46 -31.87
CA TYR A 160 -17.25 24.29 -33.06
C TYR A 160 -18.73 24.47 -33.40
N GLN A 161 -19.12 25.70 -33.73
CA GLN A 161 -20.50 26.06 -34.08
C GLN A 161 -20.53 27.09 -35.21
N ASN A 162 -21.62 27.12 -35.98
CA ASN A 162 -21.97 28.25 -36.84
C ASN A 162 -23.30 28.82 -36.35
N ALA A 163 -23.22 29.67 -35.32
CA ALA A 163 -24.36 30.13 -34.54
C ALA A 163 -24.14 31.55 -33.99
N ASN A 164 -25.20 32.17 -33.47
CA ASN A 164 -25.15 33.44 -32.73
C ASN A 164 -24.68 33.28 -31.27
N THR A 165 -24.16 32.09 -30.93
CA THR A 165 -23.57 31.76 -29.63
C THR A 165 -22.28 30.97 -29.85
N VAL A 166 -21.39 31.03 -28.86
CA VAL A 166 -20.17 30.24 -28.78
C VAL A 166 -20.27 29.35 -27.55
N THR A 167 -20.32 28.03 -27.75
CA THR A 167 -20.37 27.05 -26.66
C THR A 167 -19.03 26.34 -26.52
N THR A 168 -18.61 26.04 -25.29
CA THR A 168 -17.42 25.23 -25.01
C THR A 168 -17.75 23.74 -24.90
N GLY A 169 -16.72 22.91 -24.76
CA GLY A 169 -16.87 21.57 -24.19
C GLY A 169 -16.87 21.60 -22.66
N THR A 170 -16.54 20.47 -22.04
CA THR A 170 -16.45 20.26 -20.59
C THR A 170 -15.01 20.09 -20.13
N GLU A 171 -14.69 20.45 -18.88
CA GLU A 171 -13.40 20.20 -18.23
C GLU A 171 -13.66 19.61 -16.83
N THR A 172 -12.99 18.52 -16.48
CA THR A 172 -13.06 17.96 -15.12
C THR A 172 -11.88 18.47 -14.31
N THR A 173 -12.15 19.08 -13.17
CA THR A 173 -11.10 19.51 -12.24
C THR A 173 -11.05 18.59 -11.03
N ASP A 174 -9.83 18.20 -10.66
CA ASP A 174 -9.59 17.37 -9.48
C ASP A 174 -9.12 18.20 -8.26
N TYR A 175 -9.04 19.53 -8.40
CA TYR A 175 -8.50 20.44 -7.39
C TYR A 175 -9.50 21.53 -6.99
N PRO A 176 -9.79 21.71 -5.69
CA PRO A 176 -10.53 22.88 -5.22
C PRO A 176 -9.69 24.15 -5.42
N GLY A 177 -10.31 25.20 -5.95
CA GLY A 177 -9.64 26.46 -6.27
C GLY A 177 -8.85 26.45 -7.57
N ALA A 178 -9.03 25.44 -8.44
CA ALA A 178 -8.60 25.52 -9.83
C ALA A 178 -9.26 26.73 -10.53
N MET A 179 -8.56 27.35 -11.48
CA MET A 179 -9.12 28.46 -12.26
C MET A 179 -9.63 27.93 -13.59
N LEU A 180 -10.94 27.95 -13.80
CA LEU A 180 -11.53 27.69 -15.11
C LEU A 180 -11.24 28.87 -16.02
N ALA A 181 -10.89 28.58 -17.27
CA ALA A 181 -10.63 29.55 -18.32
C ALA A 181 -11.41 29.15 -19.59
N VAL A 182 -12.25 30.06 -20.07
CA VAL A 182 -13.02 29.90 -21.31
C VAL A 182 -12.45 30.82 -22.37
N THR A 183 -12.07 30.28 -23.53
CA THR A 183 -11.75 31.10 -24.71
C THR A 183 -12.82 30.99 -25.76
N THR A 184 -13.08 32.09 -26.44
CA THR A 184 -13.98 32.14 -27.60
C THR A 184 -13.24 32.71 -28.80
N HIS A 185 -13.53 32.18 -29.98
CA HIS A 185 -12.97 32.59 -31.26
C HIS A 185 -14.11 32.74 -32.28
N SER A 186 -14.05 33.73 -33.17
CA SER A 186 -15.01 33.93 -34.26
C SER A 186 -14.30 34.38 -35.53
N THR A 187 -14.87 34.03 -36.69
CA THR A 187 -14.44 34.53 -38.01
C THR A 187 -14.97 35.92 -38.34
N ASP A 188 -15.79 36.51 -37.48
CA ASP A 188 -16.32 37.86 -37.64
C ASP A 188 -15.82 38.79 -36.52
N ASP A 189 -16.02 40.10 -36.65
CA ASP A 189 -15.65 41.15 -35.69
C ASP A 189 -16.65 41.23 -34.51
N ASP A 190 -17.06 40.06 -34.02
CA ASP A 190 -18.01 39.86 -32.94
C ASP A 190 -17.58 40.53 -31.63
N THR A 191 -18.56 41.03 -30.88
CA THR A 191 -18.44 41.35 -29.46
C THR A 191 -19.07 40.23 -28.65
N PHE A 192 -18.30 39.64 -27.75
CA PHE A 192 -18.79 38.58 -26.88
C PHE A 192 -19.41 39.15 -25.60
N GLY A 193 -20.61 38.66 -25.26
CA GLY A 193 -21.36 39.06 -24.08
C GLY A 193 -20.77 38.52 -22.77
N ALA A 194 -21.34 38.91 -21.64
CA ALA A 194 -20.94 38.39 -20.33
C ALA A 194 -21.27 36.90 -20.18
N LEU A 195 -20.45 36.18 -19.42
CA LEU A 195 -20.68 34.78 -19.05
C LEU A 195 -21.00 34.70 -17.56
N GLY A 196 -22.17 34.15 -17.21
CA GLY A 196 -22.62 34.05 -15.82
C GLY A 196 -21.63 33.26 -14.95
N GLY A 197 -21.23 33.82 -13.81
CA GLY A 197 -20.26 33.22 -12.89
C GLY A 197 -18.79 33.40 -13.27
N PHE A 198 -18.50 34.06 -14.39
CA PHE A 198 -17.13 34.32 -14.86
C PHE A 198 -16.82 35.82 -14.94
N SER A 199 -15.55 36.15 -14.73
CA SER A 199 -15.01 37.47 -15.06
C SER A 199 -14.52 37.47 -16.51
N GLN A 200 -14.95 38.44 -17.32
CA GLN A 200 -14.42 38.63 -18.68
C GLN A 200 -13.07 39.35 -18.59
N ALA A 201 -12.00 38.67 -19.00
CA ALA A 201 -10.66 39.26 -19.06
C ALA A 201 -10.56 40.29 -20.19
N TYR A 202 -11.06 39.92 -21.37
CA TYR A 202 -11.18 40.80 -22.53
C TYR A 202 -12.15 40.21 -23.56
N SER A 203 -12.68 41.07 -24.42
CA SER A 203 -13.28 40.74 -25.72
C SER A 203 -12.64 41.65 -26.77
N SER A 204 -11.86 41.07 -27.69
CA SER A 204 -11.12 41.77 -28.73
C SER A 204 -11.63 41.38 -30.11
N ARG A 205 -11.66 42.34 -31.03
CA ARG A 205 -12.08 42.13 -32.44
C ARG A 205 -11.20 42.92 -33.38
N THR A 206 -11.10 42.48 -34.63
CA THR A 206 -10.51 43.27 -35.70
C THR A 206 -11.37 44.50 -36.01
N THR A 207 -10.77 45.51 -36.64
CA THR A 207 -11.46 46.70 -37.16
C THR A 207 -11.07 47.00 -38.61
N THR A 208 -10.36 46.06 -39.23
CA THR A 208 -9.88 46.09 -40.61
C THR A 208 -10.73 45.09 -41.38
N GLY A 209 -11.03 45.33 -42.67
CA GLY A 209 -12.02 44.54 -43.45
C GLY A 209 -11.76 43.04 -43.67
N ASN A 210 -10.87 42.41 -42.90
CA ASN A 210 -10.79 40.97 -42.68
C ASN A 210 -11.10 40.69 -41.20
N ASP A 211 -12.07 39.82 -40.95
CA ASP A 211 -12.74 39.75 -39.66
C ASP A 211 -12.24 38.59 -38.77
N ALA A 212 -12.09 38.87 -37.47
CA ALA A 212 -11.81 37.88 -36.43
C ALA A 212 -12.05 38.49 -35.04
N ALA A 213 -12.49 37.66 -34.09
CA ALA A 213 -12.64 38.05 -32.70
C ALA A 213 -12.17 36.96 -31.73
N ILE A 214 -11.66 37.39 -30.57
CA ILE A 214 -11.24 36.52 -29.47
C ILE A 214 -11.70 37.06 -28.11
N ALA A 215 -12.05 36.19 -27.17
CA ALA A 215 -12.22 36.55 -25.76
C ALA A 215 -11.63 35.51 -24.81
N LEU A 216 -11.42 35.92 -23.56
CA LEU A 216 -11.06 35.06 -22.44
C LEU A 216 -11.94 35.40 -21.24
N TYR A 217 -12.44 34.38 -20.57
CA TYR A 217 -13.16 34.47 -19.30
C TYR A 217 -12.49 33.57 -18.27
N TYR A 218 -12.57 33.93 -16.99
CA TYR A 218 -12.05 33.10 -15.91
C TYR A 218 -12.94 33.09 -14.68
N ALA A 219 -12.95 31.96 -13.96
CA ALA A 219 -13.67 31.80 -12.70
C ALA A 219 -12.95 30.79 -11.79
N PRO A 220 -12.84 31.05 -10.48
CA PRO A 220 -12.37 30.03 -9.54
C PRO A 220 -13.45 28.96 -9.39
N GLN A 221 -13.05 27.70 -9.46
CA GLN A 221 -13.92 26.57 -9.17
C GLN A 221 -13.77 26.18 -7.70
N ALA A 222 -14.85 26.35 -6.92
CA ALA A 222 -14.81 26.14 -5.47
C ALA A 222 -14.62 24.66 -5.06
N ALA A 223 -15.14 23.73 -5.85
CA ALA A 223 -15.08 22.29 -5.58
C ALA A 223 -14.72 21.49 -6.85
N PRO A 224 -13.91 20.41 -6.74
CA PRO A 224 -13.63 19.50 -7.85
C PRO A 224 -14.90 18.98 -8.54
N GLY A 225 -14.81 18.72 -9.83
CA GLY A 225 -15.90 18.16 -10.62
C GLY A 225 -15.88 18.66 -12.07
N THR A 226 -16.76 18.08 -12.88
CA THR A 226 -16.94 18.47 -14.28
C THR A 226 -17.63 19.82 -14.39
N ALA A 227 -16.98 20.75 -15.08
CA ALA A 227 -17.46 22.07 -15.41
C ALA A 227 -17.79 22.17 -16.91
N GLY A 228 -18.73 23.06 -17.25
CA GLY A 228 -19.23 23.24 -18.61
C GLY A 228 -20.31 22.23 -19.01
N PRO A 229 -20.78 22.28 -20.27
CA PRO A 229 -20.43 23.28 -21.28
C PRO A 229 -20.94 24.68 -20.91
N TYR A 230 -20.20 25.71 -21.31
CA TYR A 230 -20.57 27.11 -21.11
C TYR A 230 -20.88 27.78 -22.46
N THR A 231 -21.90 28.64 -22.49
CA THR A 231 -22.34 29.31 -23.71
C THR A 231 -22.25 30.84 -23.56
N VAL A 232 -21.59 31.49 -24.51
CA VAL A 232 -21.42 32.94 -24.60
C VAL A 232 -22.21 33.46 -25.79
N THR A 233 -23.03 34.50 -25.61
CA THR A 233 -23.74 35.16 -26.70
C THR A 233 -22.84 36.13 -27.46
N LYS A 234 -23.01 36.24 -28.78
CA LYS A 234 -22.36 37.27 -29.61
C LYS A 234 -23.39 38.25 -30.17
N ASN A 235 -22.95 39.44 -30.56
CA ASN A 235 -23.82 40.56 -30.95
C ASN A 235 -24.31 40.52 -32.41
N ARG A 236 -23.73 39.68 -33.28
CA ARG A 236 -24.10 39.53 -34.70
C ARG A 236 -24.72 38.15 -34.98
N GLY A 237 -24.98 37.87 -36.26
CA GLY A 237 -25.68 36.68 -36.75
C GLY A 237 -24.94 35.35 -36.54
N ALA A 238 -25.30 34.33 -37.32
CA ALA A 238 -24.60 33.05 -37.25
C ALA A 238 -23.29 33.11 -38.06
N ASP A 239 -22.15 33.00 -37.36
CA ASP A 239 -20.83 32.88 -37.99
C ASP A 239 -20.04 31.73 -37.37
N PRO A 240 -19.12 31.10 -38.14
CA PRO A 240 -18.21 30.09 -37.63
C PRO A 240 -17.44 30.56 -36.40
N ASN A 241 -17.55 29.79 -35.32
CA ASN A 241 -16.98 30.11 -34.03
C ASN A 241 -16.53 28.87 -33.27
N HIS A 242 -15.65 29.08 -32.30
CA HIS A 242 -15.03 28.04 -31.50
C HIS A 242 -14.98 28.45 -30.03
N GLY A 243 -15.56 27.63 -29.14
CA GLY A 243 -15.40 27.76 -27.69
C GLY A 243 -14.51 26.67 -27.09
N THR A 244 -13.55 27.04 -26.24
CA THR A 244 -12.74 26.08 -25.47
C THR A 244 -12.86 26.33 -23.97
N LEU A 245 -12.78 25.26 -23.16
CA LEU A 245 -12.72 25.31 -21.71
C LEU A 245 -11.51 24.50 -21.22
N PHE A 246 -10.71 25.07 -20.33
CA PHE A 246 -9.61 24.40 -19.64
C PHE A 246 -9.45 24.93 -18.22
N ALA A 247 -8.70 24.22 -17.38
CA ALA A 247 -8.49 24.58 -15.99
C ALA A 247 -7.01 24.71 -15.62
N LEU A 248 -6.66 25.75 -14.85
CA LEU A 248 -5.32 26.00 -14.33
C LEU A 248 -5.13 25.39 -12.95
N ARG A 249 -3.99 24.73 -12.75
CA ARG A 249 -3.63 24.07 -11.50
C ARG A 249 -2.95 25.03 -10.53
N PRO A 250 -3.36 25.12 -9.25
CA PRO A 250 -2.65 25.88 -8.23
C PRO A 250 -1.27 25.30 -7.88
N ALA A 251 -0.30 26.15 -7.50
CA ALA A 251 1.04 25.71 -7.07
C ALA A 251 1.06 25.02 -5.68
N GLY A 252 1.92 24.00 -5.49
CA GLY A 252 2.10 23.26 -4.23
C GLY A 252 2.86 24.02 -3.12
N LEU A 253 2.77 23.53 -1.87
CA LEU A 253 3.46 24.11 -0.70
C LEU A 253 4.91 23.60 -0.57
N LYS A 254 5.79 24.40 0.06
CA LYS A 254 7.16 23.98 0.42
C LYS A 254 7.36 24.11 1.92
N LEU A 255 7.90 23.08 2.56
CA LEU A 255 8.28 23.08 3.97
C LEU A 255 9.81 22.98 4.07
N THR A 256 10.45 24.02 4.59
CA THR A 256 11.92 24.07 4.71
C THR A 256 12.34 23.98 6.17
N ILE A 257 13.01 22.88 6.54
CA ILE A 257 13.46 22.61 7.91
C ILE A 257 14.99 22.78 7.97
N PRO A 258 15.53 23.62 8.88
CA PRO A 258 16.97 23.75 9.09
C PRO A 258 17.60 22.41 9.50
N VAL A 259 18.87 22.16 9.15
CA VAL A 259 19.58 20.99 9.70
C VAL A 259 19.82 21.21 11.20
N PRO A 260 19.54 20.22 12.09
CA PRO A 260 19.80 20.36 13.52
C PRO A 260 21.24 20.73 13.82
N ALA A 261 21.44 21.72 14.70
CA ALA A 261 22.76 22.25 15.03
C ALA A 261 23.68 21.17 15.60
N GLY A 262 24.94 21.15 15.16
CA GLY A 262 25.94 20.18 15.63
C GLY A 262 25.79 18.77 15.03
N THR A 263 24.97 18.59 13.98
CA THR A 263 24.97 17.36 13.18
C THR A 263 26.34 17.13 12.55
N GLN A 264 26.88 15.93 12.73
CA GLN A 264 28.18 15.47 12.26
C GLN A 264 28.01 14.31 11.29
N ALA A 265 29.09 13.93 10.59
CA ALA A 265 29.10 12.71 9.80
C ALA A 265 28.73 11.49 10.67
N ASN A 266 27.97 10.55 10.09
CA ASN A 266 27.47 9.32 10.72
C ASN A 266 26.36 9.51 11.76
N ASP A 267 25.88 10.72 12.00
CA ASP A 267 24.64 10.89 12.77
C ASP A 267 23.43 10.39 11.95
N VAL A 268 22.43 9.85 12.64
CA VAL A 268 21.16 9.47 12.04
C VAL A 268 20.15 10.57 12.33
N MET A 269 19.63 11.18 11.26
CA MET A 269 18.56 12.16 11.33
C MET A 269 17.21 11.52 11.03
N ILE A 270 16.20 11.86 11.83
CA ILE A 270 14.80 11.50 11.60
C ILE A 270 13.99 12.76 11.38
N ALA A 271 13.26 12.82 10.26
CA ALA A 271 12.31 13.88 9.97
C ALA A 271 10.87 13.35 10.04
N SER A 272 10.01 14.04 10.78
CA SER A 272 8.57 13.80 10.82
C SER A 272 7.85 14.97 10.17
N ILE A 273 6.97 14.69 9.21
CA ILE A 273 6.27 15.72 8.44
C ILE A 273 4.79 15.41 8.45
N ALA A 274 4.00 16.34 8.95
CA ALA A 274 2.55 16.21 8.96
C ALA A 274 1.91 17.30 8.11
N LEU A 275 0.88 16.94 7.35
CA LEU A 275 0.13 17.88 6.54
C LEU A 275 -1.35 17.52 6.49
N GLN A 276 -2.17 18.54 6.25
CA GLN A 276 -3.60 18.44 6.01
C GLN A 276 -3.96 19.25 4.76
N PRO A 277 -5.07 18.94 4.06
CA PRO A 277 -6.03 17.88 4.34
C PRO A 277 -5.65 16.51 3.73
N CYS A 278 -6.16 15.43 4.33
CA CYS A 278 -6.43 14.14 3.69
C CYS A 278 -7.95 13.86 3.74
N SER A 279 -8.55 13.36 2.66
CA SER A 279 -9.99 13.05 2.59
C SER A 279 -10.25 11.64 2.05
N ALA A 280 -11.27 10.96 2.61
CA ALA A 280 -11.89 9.75 2.06
C ALA A 280 -13.19 10.02 1.25
N ALA A 281 -13.61 11.29 1.09
CA ALA A 281 -14.95 11.63 0.60
C ALA A 281 -15.24 11.34 -0.89
N SER A 282 -14.42 10.57 -1.59
CA SER A 282 -14.65 10.19 -3.00
C SER A 282 -14.03 8.84 -3.41
N GLY A 283 -13.78 7.91 -2.48
CA GLY A 283 -13.30 6.56 -2.84
C GLY A 283 -11.87 6.50 -3.39
N GLY A 284 -11.04 7.52 -3.12
CA GLY A 284 -9.60 7.53 -3.40
C GLY A 284 -8.76 7.53 -2.12
N ALA A 285 -7.53 6.99 -2.20
CA ALA A 285 -6.54 7.02 -1.12
C ALA A 285 -6.17 8.47 -0.72
N CYS A 286 -5.53 8.68 0.44
CA CYS A 286 -4.87 9.95 0.71
C CYS A 286 -3.87 10.25 -0.43
N VAL A 287 -4.18 11.21 -1.30
CA VAL A 287 -3.38 11.51 -2.52
C VAL A 287 -2.40 12.67 -2.35
N THR A 288 -2.35 13.31 -1.18
CA THR A 288 -1.34 14.34 -0.90
C THR A 288 0.05 13.72 -0.80
N SER A 289 0.98 14.17 -1.64
CA SER A 289 2.35 13.64 -1.72
C SER A 289 3.33 14.57 -1.01
N VAL A 290 4.35 13.97 -0.41
CA VAL A 290 5.52 14.67 0.11
C VAL A 290 6.71 14.17 -0.69
N ASN A 291 7.29 15.05 -1.49
CA ASN A 291 8.51 14.77 -2.22
C ASN A 291 9.68 15.17 -1.32
N PRO A 292 10.44 14.21 -0.77
CA PRO A 292 11.56 14.51 0.09
C PRO A 292 12.76 15.04 -0.72
N PRO A 293 13.64 15.84 -0.09
CA PRO A 293 14.94 16.15 -0.67
C PRO A 293 15.77 14.87 -0.92
N ALA A 294 16.73 14.96 -1.84
CA ALA A 294 17.59 13.83 -2.19
C ALA A 294 18.35 13.25 -0.96
N GLY A 295 18.44 11.92 -0.91
CA GLY A 295 19.14 11.19 0.14
C GLY A 295 18.38 11.06 1.47
N TRP A 296 17.08 11.35 1.49
CA TRP A 296 16.16 10.95 2.56
C TRP A 296 15.40 9.68 2.14
N THR A 297 15.26 8.73 3.06
CA THR A 297 14.52 7.47 2.85
C THR A 297 13.24 7.49 3.65
N LEU A 298 12.10 7.18 3.03
CA LEU A 298 10.82 7.03 3.72
C LEU A 298 10.86 5.79 4.62
N VAL A 299 10.43 5.95 5.87
CA VAL A 299 10.29 4.90 6.87
C VAL A 299 8.83 4.46 6.96
N ARG A 300 7.92 5.41 7.21
CA ARG A 300 6.48 5.15 7.32
C ARG A 300 5.64 6.34 6.86
N THR A 301 4.45 6.02 6.38
CA THR A 301 3.33 6.95 6.26
C THR A 301 2.19 6.48 7.17
N VAL A 302 1.56 7.41 7.90
CA VAL A 302 0.37 7.17 8.71
C VAL A 302 -0.74 8.09 8.23
N ASP A 303 -1.87 7.50 7.87
CA ASP A 303 -3.00 8.22 7.29
C ASP A 303 -4.17 8.26 8.27
N GLN A 304 -4.63 9.47 8.58
CA GLN A 304 -5.93 9.71 9.20
C GLN A 304 -6.87 10.23 8.10
N THR A 305 -7.74 9.34 7.64
CA THR A 305 -8.65 9.60 6.50
C THR A 305 -9.95 10.26 6.92
N THR A 306 -10.20 10.38 8.23
CA THR A 306 -11.42 10.94 8.82
C THR A 306 -11.10 11.96 9.93
N GLY A 307 -11.90 13.01 10.07
CA GLY A 307 -11.66 14.00 11.13
C GLY A 307 -12.71 15.10 11.20
N PRO A 308 -13.52 15.18 12.27
CA PRO A 308 -14.29 16.38 12.52
C PRO A 308 -13.33 17.51 12.91
N ILE A 309 -13.35 18.61 12.16
CA ILE A 309 -13.10 19.91 12.77
C ILE A 309 -14.34 20.23 13.63
N PRO A 310 -14.21 20.41 14.95
CA PRO A 310 -15.33 20.89 15.73
C PRO A 310 -15.71 22.26 15.16
N PHE A 311 -17.02 22.54 15.04
CA PHE A 311 -17.66 23.75 14.49
C PHE A 311 -17.91 23.77 12.97
N SER A 312 -19.15 23.44 12.59
CA SER A 312 -19.97 23.90 11.45
C SER A 312 -19.36 24.06 10.04
N SER A 313 -18.14 23.62 9.79
CA SER A 313 -17.54 23.62 8.47
C SER A 313 -17.92 22.33 7.73
N PRO A 314 -18.39 22.41 6.47
CA PRO A 314 -18.76 21.24 5.66
C PRO A 314 -17.56 20.38 5.23
N LEU A 315 -16.34 20.70 5.68
CA LEU A 315 -15.09 20.07 5.26
C LEU A 315 -14.58 19.10 6.33
N VAL A 316 -14.81 17.79 6.13
CA VAL A 316 -14.33 16.69 7.00
C VAL A 316 -13.02 16.15 6.44
N TYR A 317 -11.88 16.64 6.92
CA TYR A 317 -10.57 16.21 6.46
C TYR A 317 -9.69 15.77 7.64
N GLY A 318 -8.90 14.71 7.44
CA GLY A 318 -7.85 14.29 8.36
C GLY A 318 -6.44 14.74 7.93
N ASN A 319 -5.40 14.13 8.48
CA ASN A 319 -3.99 14.43 8.19
C ASN A 319 -3.21 13.18 7.75
N ARG A 320 -2.03 13.42 7.16
CA ARG A 320 -1.00 12.40 6.96
C ARG A 320 0.25 12.76 7.73
N LEU A 321 0.94 11.74 8.24
CA LEU A 321 2.25 11.85 8.88
C LEU A 321 3.27 10.98 8.14
N PHE A 322 4.37 11.58 7.72
CA PHE A 322 5.47 10.92 7.03
C PHE A 322 6.70 10.92 7.93
N ILE A 323 7.37 9.78 8.00
CA ILE A 323 8.61 9.59 8.76
C ILE A 323 9.72 9.28 7.78
N TYR A 324 10.78 10.07 7.78
CA TYR A 324 11.96 9.87 6.94
C TYR A 324 13.20 9.69 7.80
N ARG A 325 14.17 8.95 7.28
CA ARG A 325 15.51 8.81 7.85
C ARG A 325 16.59 9.25 6.88
N ARG A 326 17.73 9.68 7.42
CA ARG A 326 18.96 9.98 6.69
C ARG A 326 20.18 9.73 7.58
N VAL A 327 21.27 9.25 6.99
CA VAL A 327 22.59 9.26 7.63
C VAL A 327 23.34 10.50 7.14
N ALA A 328 23.81 11.33 8.07
CA ALA A 328 24.50 12.58 7.75
C ALA A 328 25.91 12.31 7.19
N THR A 329 26.31 13.06 6.17
CA THR A 329 27.63 12.90 5.53
C THR A 329 28.70 13.85 6.05
N GLY A 330 28.34 14.75 6.98
CA GLY A 330 29.22 15.83 7.48
C GLY A 330 29.30 17.06 6.58
N THR A 331 28.63 17.05 5.42
CA THR A 331 28.56 18.16 4.43
C THR A 331 27.11 18.58 4.16
N GLU A 332 26.27 18.50 5.18
CA GLU A 332 24.84 18.77 5.08
C GLU A 332 24.58 20.25 4.70
N PRO A 333 23.56 20.55 3.87
CA PRO A 333 23.17 21.92 3.54
C PRO A 333 22.62 22.63 4.79
N ALA A 334 22.46 23.96 4.73
CA ALA A 334 21.89 24.73 5.84
C ALA A 334 20.45 24.30 6.19
N SER A 335 19.69 23.82 5.21
CA SER A 335 18.30 23.37 5.38
C SER A 335 17.89 22.37 4.30
N TYR A 336 16.86 21.59 4.59
CA TYR A 336 16.20 20.68 3.66
C TYR A 336 14.78 21.17 3.32
N THR A 337 14.40 21.10 2.05
CA THR A 337 13.07 21.52 1.58
C THR A 337 12.25 20.36 1.05
N TRP A 338 11.13 20.07 1.72
CA TRP A 338 10.11 19.14 1.26
C TRP A 338 9.10 19.87 0.39
N THR A 339 8.79 19.29 -0.77
CA THR A 339 7.76 19.81 -1.67
C THR A 339 6.48 19.02 -1.45
N LEU A 340 5.39 19.71 -1.17
CA LEU A 340 4.10 19.15 -0.80
C LEU A 340 3.13 19.32 -1.99
N GLY A 341 2.56 18.22 -2.48
CA GLY A 341 1.69 18.18 -3.65
C GLY A 341 0.50 17.22 -3.48
N GLY A 342 -0.17 16.91 -4.60
CA GLY A 342 -1.33 16.02 -4.66
C GLY A 342 -2.66 16.73 -4.93
N ALA A 343 -3.73 15.97 -5.20
CA ALA A 343 -5.01 16.50 -5.69
C ALA A 343 -5.71 17.49 -4.74
N LEU A 344 -5.44 17.41 -3.44
CA LEU A 344 -5.93 18.36 -2.44
C LEU A 344 -4.83 19.33 -2.03
N LYS A 345 -5.14 20.63 -2.10
CA LYS A 345 -4.25 21.71 -1.66
C LYS A 345 -3.98 21.59 -0.16
N PRO A 346 -2.72 21.40 0.30
CA PRO A 346 -2.47 21.37 1.73
C PRO A 346 -2.78 22.74 2.35
N THR A 347 -3.59 22.75 3.40
CA THR A 347 -4.05 23.94 4.14
C THR A 347 -3.13 24.29 5.31
N GLY A 348 -2.24 23.38 5.67
CA GLY A 348 -1.13 23.60 6.59
C GLY A 348 -0.20 22.41 6.62
N ALA A 349 1.08 22.66 6.85
CA ALA A 349 2.06 21.61 7.07
C ALA A 349 3.06 22.01 8.16
N VAL A 350 3.52 20.99 8.88
CA VAL A 350 4.50 21.10 9.96
C VAL A 350 5.52 19.99 9.79
N GLY A 351 6.74 20.24 10.26
CA GLY A 351 7.74 19.18 10.32
C GLY A 351 8.80 19.46 11.36
N GLY A 352 9.32 18.37 11.90
CA GLY A 352 10.43 18.34 12.84
C GLY A 352 11.54 17.45 12.32
N MET A 353 12.79 17.79 12.62
CA MET A 353 13.97 17.00 12.33
C MET A 353 14.78 16.84 13.61
N THR A 354 15.21 15.62 13.89
CA THR A 354 16.01 15.26 15.08
C THR A 354 17.27 14.56 14.63
N SER A 355 18.39 14.80 15.31
CA SER A 355 19.70 14.21 14.99
C SER A 355 20.26 13.42 16.18
N PHE A 356 20.73 12.20 15.94
CA PHE A 356 21.24 11.28 16.95
C PHE A 356 22.61 10.71 16.55
N SER A 357 23.49 10.58 17.54
CA SER A 357 24.79 9.93 17.42
C SER A 357 24.79 8.57 18.11
N GLY A 358 25.75 7.70 17.77
CA GLY A 358 25.85 6.35 18.34
C GLY A 358 24.80 5.37 17.82
N VAL A 359 24.15 5.70 16.70
CA VAL A 359 23.17 4.84 16.01
C VAL A 359 23.88 3.98 14.96
N ASP A 360 23.42 2.75 14.75
CA ASP A 360 23.87 1.91 13.64
C ASP A 360 23.53 2.60 12.29
N THR A 361 24.54 3.04 11.54
CA THR A 361 24.32 3.74 10.26
C THR A 361 23.91 2.82 9.12
N THR A 362 24.12 1.51 9.26
CA THR A 362 23.74 0.51 8.25
C THR A 362 22.29 0.09 8.45
N ASN A 363 21.89 -0.20 9.70
CA ASN A 363 20.54 -0.64 10.06
C ASN A 363 19.95 0.19 11.23
N PRO A 364 19.67 1.49 11.01
CA PRO A 364 19.41 2.44 12.09
C PRO A 364 18.12 2.24 12.86
N ILE A 365 17.15 1.49 12.31
CA ILE A 365 15.83 1.29 12.92
C ILE A 365 15.69 -0.18 13.28
N VAL A 366 15.35 -0.47 14.53
CA VAL A 366 15.06 -1.84 15.00
C VAL A 366 13.66 -2.25 14.56
N THR A 367 12.69 -1.40 14.87
CA THR A 367 11.27 -1.60 14.60
C THR A 367 10.57 -0.25 14.66
N GLU A 368 9.40 -0.16 14.04
CA GLU A 368 8.57 1.04 14.02
C GLU A 368 7.09 0.67 13.80
N ALA A 369 6.19 1.48 14.31
CA ALA A 369 4.76 1.36 14.07
C ALA A 369 4.09 2.74 14.15
N GLY A 370 2.97 2.89 13.46
CA GLY A 370 2.16 4.10 13.52
C GLY A 370 0.68 3.80 13.39
N GLN A 371 -0.14 4.70 13.91
CA GLN A 371 -1.59 4.56 13.90
C GLN A 371 -2.29 5.92 13.85
N ALA A 372 -3.47 5.93 13.23
CA ALA A 372 -4.41 7.04 13.36
C ALA A 372 -5.05 7.02 14.75
N THR A 373 -5.46 8.19 15.23
CA THR A 373 -6.07 8.38 16.55
C THR A 373 -7.40 9.11 16.40
N PRO A 374 -8.41 8.75 17.21
CA PRO A 374 -9.74 9.37 17.17
C PRO A 374 -9.68 10.82 17.64
N SER A 375 -10.79 11.55 17.49
CA SER A 375 -10.89 12.91 18.00
C SER A 375 -10.79 12.91 19.52
N SER A 376 -9.69 13.47 20.02
CA SER A 376 -9.30 13.35 21.43
C SER A 376 -8.39 14.52 21.81
N LEU A 377 -8.20 14.72 23.12
CA LEU A 377 -7.14 15.57 23.67
C LEU A 377 -5.84 14.79 23.92
N SER A 378 -5.89 13.46 23.76
CA SER A 378 -4.78 12.55 24.01
C SER A 378 -4.57 11.64 22.81
N HIS A 379 -3.33 11.59 22.34
CA HIS A 379 -2.91 10.86 21.15
C HIS A 379 -1.85 9.83 21.52
N THR A 380 -2.21 8.56 21.41
CA THR A 380 -1.35 7.44 21.81
C THR A 380 -0.65 6.85 20.60
N ALA A 381 0.68 6.81 20.63
CA ALA A 381 1.50 6.02 19.72
C ALA A 381 1.53 4.54 20.14
N PRO A 382 1.57 3.59 19.18
CA PRO A 382 1.49 2.15 19.45
C PRO A 382 2.75 1.64 20.17
N SER A 383 2.62 0.52 20.89
CA SER A 383 3.79 -0.19 21.42
C SER A 383 4.52 -0.90 20.29
N ILE A 384 5.84 -0.74 20.25
CA ILE A 384 6.75 -1.49 19.37
C ILE A 384 7.58 -2.49 20.20
N ASP A 385 8.11 -3.54 19.57
CA ASP A 385 8.93 -4.57 20.21
C ASP A 385 10.37 -4.55 19.67
N THR A 386 11.34 -4.22 20.52
CA THR A 386 12.76 -4.18 20.11
C THR A 386 13.43 -5.55 20.04
N GLY A 387 12.68 -6.63 20.30
CA GLY A 387 13.19 -8.00 20.32
C GLY A 387 14.31 -8.14 21.34
N ALA A 388 15.46 -8.68 20.92
CA ALA A 388 16.65 -8.80 21.77
C ALA A 388 17.52 -7.54 21.83
N VAL A 389 17.17 -6.47 21.11
CA VAL A 389 17.99 -5.25 21.05
C VAL A 389 17.75 -4.39 22.30
N THR A 390 18.82 -4.20 23.07
CA THR A 390 18.89 -3.34 24.28
C THR A 390 19.42 -1.95 23.92
N ASP A 391 19.40 -1.01 24.88
CA ASP A 391 20.02 0.33 24.77
C ASP A 391 19.58 1.15 23.53
N THR A 392 18.32 0.99 23.15
CA THR A 392 17.71 1.70 22.02
C THR A 392 17.37 3.15 22.38
N MET A 393 17.11 3.99 21.37
CA MET A 393 16.50 5.31 21.55
C MET A 393 15.12 5.29 20.93
N LEU A 394 14.09 5.42 21.74
CA LEU A 394 12.72 5.56 21.25
C LEU A 394 12.52 6.97 20.76
N LEU A 395 11.83 7.12 19.63
CA LEU A 395 11.36 8.39 19.09
C LEU A 395 9.88 8.25 18.78
N SER A 396 9.04 9.09 19.38
CA SER A 396 7.63 9.18 19.03
C SER A 396 7.31 10.50 18.35
N SER A 397 6.37 10.45 17.40
CA SER A 397 5.86 11.61 16.68
C SER A 397 4.34 11.63 16.79
N HIS A 398 3.76 12.76 17.15
CA HIS A 398 2.32 12.95 17.34
C HIS A 398 1.87 14.17 16.55
N ALA A 399 0.94 14.00 15.63
CA ALA A 399 0.40 15.10 14.83
C ALA A 399 -1.12 15.10 14.87
N ALA A 400 -1.74 16.27 14.86
CA ALA A 400 -3.19 16.38 14.90
C ALA A 400 -3.73 17.56 14.10
N ASN A 401 -4.99 17.44 13.66
CA ASN A 401 -5.73 18.40 12.83
C ASN A 401 -6.17 19.66 13.61
N ALA A 402 -5.28 20.18 14.45
CA ALA A 402 -5.39 21.46 15.11
C ALA A 402 -3.99 22.01 15.40
N SER A 403 -3.83 23.32 15.38
CA SER A 403 -2.66 24.00 15.93
C SER A 403 -2.85 24.21 17.43
N THR A 404 -2.09 23.48 18.24
CA THR A 404 -2.08 23.52 19.70
C THR A 404 -0.64 23.33 20.20
N GLN A 405 -0.41 23.64 21.48
CA GLN A 405 0.79 23.19 22.20
C GLN A 405 0.56 21.78 22.76
N TRP A 406 1.63 21.01 22.84
CA TRP A 406 1.62 19.63 23.30
C TRP A 406 2.21 19.48 24.71
N THR A 407 1.87 18.36 25.35
CA THR A 407 2.52 17.88 26.56
C THR A 407 3.09 16.51 26.23
N PRO A 408 4.40 16.29 26.43
CA PRO A 408 5.05 15.07 25.99
C PRO A 408 4.58 13.86 26.79
N PRO A 409 4.66 12.65 26.22
CA PRO A 409 4.40 11.43 26.94
C PRO A 409 5.26 11.31 28.20
N SER A 410 4.65 10.84 29.29
CA SER A 410 5.39 10.54 30.53
C SER A 410 6.57 9.61 30.24
N GLY A 411 7.74 9.98 30.75
CA GLY A 411 9.00 9.23 30.54
C GLY A 411 9.77 9.61 29.27
N MET A 412 9.19 10.41 28.36
CA MET A 412 9.91 10.93 27.20
C MET A 412 10.28 12.41 27.37
N THR A 413 11.33 12.84 26.68
CA THR A 413 11.71 14.25 26.58
C THR A 413 11.26 14.84 25.25
N GLU A 414 10.55 15.96 25.29
CA GLU A 414 10.14 16.74 24.11
C GLU A 414 11.37 17.26 23.33
N ARG A 415 11.30 17.15 22.00
CA ARG A 415 12.34 17.60 21.05
C ARG A 415 11.82 18.62 20.05
N VAL A 416 10.58 18.47 19.63
CA VAL A 416 9.90 19.40 18.70
C VAL A 416 8.49 19.59 19.20
N ASP A 417 8.03 20.85 19.25
CA ASP A 417 6.62 21.24 19.30
C ASP A 417 6.43 22.38 18.30
N VAL A 418 5.58 22.17 17.29
CA VAL A 418 5.40 23.12 16.18
C VAL A 418 3.97 23.10 15.65
N ALA A 419 3.47 24.27 15.27
CA ALA A 419 2.13 24.46 14.74
C ALA A 419 2.13 25.32 13.46
N SER A 420 1.27 24.98 12.49
CA SER A 420 1.16 25.71 11.22
C SER A 420 0.48 27.07 11.33
N GLN A 421 -0.27 27.29 12.42
CA GLN A 421 -0.99 28.52 12.74
C GLN A 421 -0.75 28.87 14.21
N THR A 422 -1.02 30.12 14.60
CA THR A 422 -0.95 30.55 16.01
C THR A 422 -1.89 29.71 16.88
N PRO A 423 -1.37 28.92 17.84
CA PRO A 423 -2.22 28.15 18.76
C PRO A 423 -3.04 29.04 19.70
N PRO A 424 -4.28 28.65 20.08
CA PRO A 424 -5.05 27.49 19.61
C PRO A 424 -5.82 27.81 18.31
N ASN A 425 -5.75 26.93 17.30
CA ASN A 425 -6.41 27.15 16.02
C ASN A 425 -6.89 25.84 15.36
N VAL A 426 -8.16 25.80 14.96
CA VAL A 426 -8.86 24.61 14.41
C VAL A 426 -8.64 24.36 12.92
N THR A 427 -8.06 25.32 12.20
CA THR A 427 -7.78 25.22 10.76
C THR A 427 -6.32 24.93 10.47
N GLY A 428 -5.48 24.83 11.50
CA GLY A 428 -4.07 24.45 11.41
C GLY A 428 -3.80 22.99 11.78
N ILE A 429 -2.54 22.60 11.68
CA ILE A 429 -2.00 21.30 12.09
C ILE A 429 -0.86 21.55 13.08
N SER A 430 -0.60 20.60 13.98
CA SER A 430 0.55 20.62 14.87
C SER A 430 1.25 19.27 14.91
N LEU A 431 2.52 19.28 15.30
CA LEU A 431 3.38 18.11 15.42
C LEU A 431 4.26 18.24 16.67
N GLU A 432 4.32 17.18 17.45
CA GLU A 432 5.26 16.96 18.53
C GLU A 432 6.19 15.79 18.21
N MET A 433 7.47 15.88 18.58
CA MET A 433 8.40 14.76 18.57
C MET A 433 9.10 14.61 19.92
N ASN A 434 9.23 13.37 20.39
CA ASN A 434 9.73 13.05 21.73
C ASN A 434 10.75 11.92 21.69
N SER A 435 11.78 11.96 22.53
CA SER A 435 12.78 10.88 22.63
C SER A 435 12.93 10.31 24.03
N GLU A 436 13.25 9.02 24.13
CA GLU A 436 13.52 8.32 25.39
C GLU A 436 14.67 7.30 25.21
N PRO A 437 15.77 7.41 25.97
CA PRO A 437 16.77 6.35 26.00
C PRO A 437 16.20 5.13 26.74
N ARG A 438 16.36 3.94 26.15
CA ARG A 438 15.77 2.71 26.67
C ARG A 438 16.77 1.59 26.86
N ALA A 439 17.07 1.37 28.15
CA ALA A 439 17.61 0.17 28.80
C ALA A 439 17.28 -1.17 28.12
N ALA A 440 16.02 -1.55 28.31
CA ALA A 440 15.56 -2.92 28.16
C ALA A 440 15.15 -3.27 26.73
N ALA A 441 15.33 -4.54 26.38
CA ALA A 441 14.78 -5.16 25.17
C ALA A 441 13.27 -5.47 25.32
N GLY A 442 12.62 -5.87 24.23
CA GLY A 442 11.23 -6.31 24.25
C GLY A 442 10.19 -5.18 24.01
N PRO A 443 8.90 -5.42 24.33
CA PRO A 443 7.81 -4.46 24.13
C PRO A 443 8.03 -3.15 24.89
N THR A 444 7.89 -2.01 24.20
CA THR A 444 8.12 -0.64 24.71
C THR A 444 6.98 -0.08 25.55
N GLY A 445 5.77 -0.61 25.40
CA GLY A 445 4.55 0.03 25.86
C GLY A 445 4.16 1.21 24.97
N THR A 446 2.94 1.71 25.13
CA THR A 446 2.46 2.86 24.35
C THR A 446 3.03 4.17 24.90
N ARG A 447 2.96 5.26 24.11
CA ARG A 447 3.34 6.61 24.54
C ARG A 447 2.24 7.58 24.16
N THR A 448 1.72 8.34 25.12
CA THR A 448 0.58 9.23 24.89
C THR A 448 0.96 10.68 25.11
N ALA A 449 0.85 11.49 24.07
CA ALA A 449 0.99 12.94 24.15
C ALA A 449 -0.41 13.59 24.29
N SER A 450 -0.48 14.75 24.92
CA SER A 450 -1.77 15.43 25.19
C SER A 450 -1.74 16.91 24.84
N PHE A 451 -2.89 17.45 24.42
CA PHE A 451 -3.05 18.89 24.19
C PHE A 451 -3.13 19.67 25.50
N GLN A 452 -2.51 20.85 25.52
CA GLN A 452 -2.62 21.78 26.65
C GLN A 452 -3.95 22.56 26.66
N SER A 453 -4.69 22.60 25.55
CA SER A 453 -6.00 23.27 25.44
C SER A 453 -7.15 22.28 25.53
N SER A 454 -7.99 22.40 26.56
CA SER A 454 -9.17 21.54 26.77
C SER A 454 -10.32 21.79 25.79
N LEU A 455 -10.18 22.74 24.87
CA LEU A 455 -11.26 23.21 24.00
C LEU A 455 -11.26 22.59 22.59
N LEU A 456 -10.20 21.87 22.19
CA LEU A 456 -10.00 21.43 20.80
C LEU A 456 -9.64 19.94 20.68
N PRO A 457 -10.57 18.99 20.90
CA PRO A 457 -10.33 17.60 20.51
C PRO A 457 -10.21 17.52 18.98
N ALA A 458 -9.15 16.85 18.49
CA ALA A 458 -8.88 16.70 17.07
C ALA A 458 -8.50 15.25 16.78
N THR A 459 -8.74 14.77 15.56
CA THR A 459 -8.14 13.51 15.12
C THR A 459 -6.66 13.72 14.81
N GLY A 460 -5.88 12.67 14.93
CA GLY A 460 -4.44 12.74 14.67
C GLY A 460 -3.84 11.47 14.14
N THR A 461 -2.53 11.53 13.93
CA THR A 461 -1.66 10.44 13.50
C THR A 461 -0.48 10.38 14.45
N THR A 462 -0.09 9.16 14.81
CA THR A 462 0.99 8.93 15.78
C THR A 462 1.92 7.86 15.25
N HIS A 463 3.18 7.91 15.65
CA HIS A 463 4.21 6.98 15.24
C HIS A 463 5.24 6.80 16.36
N MET A 464 5.82 5.60 16.45
CA MET A 464 6.95 5.29 17.31
C MET A 464 7.96 4.45 16.54
N LEU A 465 9.24 4.80 16.65
CA LEU A 465 10.36 3.96 16.22
C LEU A 465 11.36 3.75 17.36
N ALA A 466 12.16 2.70 17.22
CA ALA A 466 13.33 2.45 18.06
C ALA A 466 14.59 2.52 17.20
N LEU A 467 15.49 3.45 17.52
CA LEU A 467 16.81 3.52 16.90
C LEU A 467 17.73 2.44 17.49
N ARG A 468 18.46 1.78 16.60
CA ARG A 468 19.40 0.71 16.94
C ARG A 468 20.72 1.30 17.41
N PRO A 469 21.25 0.92 18.59
CA PRO A 469 22.56 1.38 19.00
C PRO A 469 23.62 0.80 18.05
N ALA A 470 24.66 1.57 17.78
CA ALA A 470 25.78 1.07 17.00
C ALA A 470 26.34 -0.20 17.67
N PRO A 471 26.71 -1.24 16.89
CA PRO A 471 27.24 -2.47 17.46
C PRO A 471 28.46 -2.18 18.35
N VAL A 472 28.54 -2.85 19.50
CA VAL A 472 29.66 -2.65 20.42
C VAL A 472 30.87 -3.44 19.95
N PHE A 473 31.95 -2.72 19.66
CA PHE A 473 33.28 -3.29 19.43
C PHE A 473 33.78 -4.03 20.69
N GLN A 474 34.05 -5.34 20.54
CA GLN A 474 34.40 -6.24 21.64
C GLN A 474 35.84 -6.77 21.55
N HIS A 475 36.24 -7.38 20.43
CA HIS A 475 37.55 -8.03 20.25
C HIS A 475 38.06 -7.86 18.82
N TYR A 476 39.35 -8.10 18.59
CA TYR A 476 39.92 -8.13 17.24
C TYR A 476 39.98 -9.56 16.68
N ALA A 477 39.90 -9.69 15.36
CA ALA A 477 40.13 -10.92 14.62
C ALA A 477 41.27 -10.71 13.62
N ILE A 478 42.07 -11.76 13.43
CA ILE A 478 43.27 -11.74 12.60
C ILE A 478 43.05 -12.68 11.41
N GLY A 479 42.91 -12.08 10.23
CA GLY A 479 42.93 -12.78 8.97
C GLY A 479 44.34 -12.80 8.41
N VAL A 480 44.77 -13.94 7.87
CA VAL A 480 46.02 -14.03 7.12
C VAL A 480 45.73 -14.51 5.71
N LEU A 481 46.46 -13.96 4.74
CA LEU A 481 46.33 -14.36 3.35
C LEU A 481 46.80 -15.80 3.11
N SER A 482 47.84 -16.22 3.83
CA SER A 482 48.35 -17.59 3.89
C SER A 482 48.92 -17.85 5.28
N THR A 483 48.75 -19.08 5.77
CA THR A 483 49.36 -19.55 7.03
C THR A 483 50.81 -19.99 6.87
N SER A 484 51.28 -20.15 5.62
CA SER A 484 52.68 -20.48 5.30
C SER A 484 53.22 -19.49 4.27
N VAL A 485 54.33 -18.83 4.60
CA VAL A 485 54.92 -17.75 3.80
C VAL A 485 56.41 -17.97 3.66
N ALA A 486 56.98 -17.74 2.47
CA ALA A 486 58.42 -17.87 2.30
C ALA A 486 59.17 -16.76 3.07
N THR A 487 60.33 -17.04 3.65
CA THR A 487 61.15 -16.05 4.41
C THR A 487 61.60 -14.84 3.57
N CYS A 488 61.67 -15.02 2.25
CA CYS A 488 61.93 -13.95 1.28
C CYS A 488 60.73 -13.02 1.02
N ASP A 489 59.52 -13.40 1.46
CA ASP A 489 58.24 -12.79 1.13
C ASP A 489 57.56 -12.16 2.37
N TYR A 490 56.37 -11.56 2.17
CA TYR A 490 55.59 -10.89 3.20
C TYR A 490 54.30 -11.65 3.51
N ALA A 491 53.99 -11.83 4.80
CA ALA A 491 52.67 -12.22 5.24
C ALA A 491 51.75 -10.98 5.21
N GLU A 492 50.65 -11.05 4.47
CA GLU A 492 49.59 -10.04 4.53
C GLU A 492 48.59 -10.42 5.64
N ILE A 493 48.45 -9.50 6.59
CA ILE A 493 47.68 -9.68 7.82
C ILE A 493 46.59 -8.62 7.85
N THR A 494 45.34 -9.06 7.85
CA THR A 494 44.16 -8.22 7.97
C THR A 494 43.68 -8.28 9.40
N ILE A 495 43.56 -7.12 10.04
CA ILE A 495 43.01 -7.00 11.38
C ILE A 495 41.60 -6.43 11.24
N THR A 496 40.63 -7.13 11.80
CA THR A 496 39.22 -6.74 11.78
C THR A 496 38.73 -6.58 13.20
N ALA A 497 38.03 -5.49 13.49
CA ALA A 497 37.36 -5.29 14.77
C ALA A 497 36.00 -5.98 14.74
N HIS A 498 35.70 -6.81 15.74
CA HIS A 498 34.49 -7.61 15.84
C HIS A 498 33.62 -7.19 17.04
N ASN A 499 32.31 -7.37 16.90
CA ASN A 499 31.39 -7.35 18.04
C ASN A 499 31.31 -8.75 18.70
N ALA A 500 30.48 -8.90 19.73
CA ALA A 500 30.32 -10.18 20.43
C ALA A 500 29.74 -11.32 19.55
N ALA A 501 29.14 -11.00 18.41
CA ALA A 501 28.64 -11.95 17.43
C ALA A 501 29.65 -12.20 16.28
N HIS A 502 30.91 -11.80 16.45
CA HIS A 502 31.99 -11.89 15.44
C HIS A 502 31.69 -11.14 14.13
N ALA A 503 30.77 -10.18 14.15
CA ALA A 503 30.50 -9.33 13.00
C ALA A 503 31.46 -8.13 13.00
N PRO A 504 32.03 -7.77 11.83
CA PRO A 504 32.88 -6.59 11.71
C PRO A 504 32.18 -5.30 12.13
N VAL A 505 32.86 -4.49 12.93
CA VAL A 505 32.36 -3.23 13.50
C VAL A 505 33.47 -2.21 13.51
N SER A 506 33.13 -0.93 13.31
CA SER A 506 34.13 0.13 13.31
C SER A 506 34.54 0.51 14.74
N PRO A 507 35.84 0.47 15.08
CA PRO A 507 36.33 1.06 16.32
C PRO A 507 36.17 2.58 16.32
N PRO A 508 36.00 3.21 17.50
CA PRO A 508 35.95 4.66 17.61
C PRO A 508 37.19 5.35 17.04
N ALA A 509 37.00 6.56 16.49
CA ALA A 509 38.11 7.40 16.06
C ALA A 509 39.09 7.70 17.20
N GLY A 510 40.39 7.66 16.92
CA GLY A 510 41.47 7.86 17.88
C GLY A 510 41.88 6.62 18.68
N ARG A 511 41.15 5.48 18.54
CA ARG A 511 41.51 4.21 19.20
C ARG A 511 42.90 3.77 18.74
N THR A 512 43.82 3.58 19.67
CA THR A 512 45.19 3.12 19.36
C THR A 512 45.31 1.62 19.60
N LEU A 513 45.73 0.88 18.57
CA LEU A 513 45.98 -0.55 18.60
C LEU A 513 47.49 -0.82 18.55
N THR A 514 48.01 -1.61 19.48
CA THR A 514 49.38 -2.11 19.47
C THR A 514 49.39 -3.53 18.91
N LEU A 515 50.32 -3.80 17.99
CA LEU A 515 50.56 -5.11 17.40
C LEU A 515 51.91 -5.61 17.90
N SER A 516 52.00 -6.90 18.23
CA SER A 516 53.22 -7.61 18.59
C SER A 516 53.24 -9.00 17.94
N THR A 517 54.42 -9.60 17.76
CA THR A 517 54.53 -11.02 17.38
C THR A 517 54.84 -11.86 18.62
N SER A 518 54.35 -13.10 18.68
CA SER A 518 54.61 -13.99 19.83
C SER A 518 56.08 -14.37 20.02
N THR A 519 56.93 -14.19 19.01
CA THR A 519 58.37 -14.41 19.08
C THR A 519 59.15 -13.13 19.43
N GLY A 520 58.52 -11.95 19.43
CA GLY A 520 59.20 -10.66 19.55
C GLY A 520 60.11 -10.30 18.36
N THR A 521 59.98 -11.03 17.26
CA THR A 521 60.77 -10.89 16.02
C THR A 521 59.88 -10.74 14.80
N GLY A 522 60.43 -10.33 13.67
CA GLY A 522 59.68 -9.97 12.46
C GLY A 522 59.60 -8.46 12.25
N ALA A 523 59.56 -8.05 10.99
CA ALA A 523 59.59 -6.67 10.55
C ALA A 523 58.28 -6.28 9.86
N TRP A 524 57.49 -5.44 10.51
CA TRP A 524 56.32 -4.80 9.93
C TRP A 524 56.74 -3.81 8.85
N GLN A 525 56.11 -3.87 7.68
CA GLN A 525 56.48 -3.05 6.53
C GLN A 525 55.84 -1.64 6.61
N PRO A 526 56.52 -0.60 6.10
CA PRO A 526 56.05 0.79 6.19
C PRO A 526 54.80 1.10 5.36
N GLY A 527 54.57 0.35 4.28
CA GLY A 527 53.36 0.52 3.46
C GLY A 527 52.16 -0.19 4.08
N LEU A 528 51.07 0.55 4.29
CA LEU A 528 49.76 -0.02 4.56
C LEU A 528 49.22 -0.68 3.27
N VAL A 529 48.62 -1.86 3.38
CA VAL A 529 47.97 -2.52 2.23
C VAL A 529 46.56 -1.98 2.05
N SER A 530 45.81 -1.84 3.14
CA SER A 530 44.47 -1.24 3.16
C SER A 530 44.18 -0.61 4.52
N GLY A 531 43.28 0.38 4.56
CA GLY A 531 42.94 1.17 5.75
C GLY A 531 43.28 2.65 5.57
N SER A 532 42.72 3.50 6.43
CA SER A 532 42.87 4.96 6.39
C SER A 532 43.42 5.56 7.69
N GLY A 533 43.64 4.72 8.70
CA GLY A 533 44.23 5.10 9.98
C GLY A 533 45.74 5.35 9.92
N ALA A 534 46.27 5.89 11.01
CA ALA A 534 47.69 6.20 11.11
C ALA A 534 48.49 4.94 11.48
N TRP A 535 49.32 4.47 10.55
CA TRP A 535 50.18 3.29 10.71
C TRP A 535 51.62 3.67 11.06
N SER A 536 52.14 3.10 12.15
CA SER A 536 53.51 3.34 12.61
C SER A 536 54.21 2.02 12.97
N PRO A 537 54.97 1.42 12.05
CA PRO A 537 55.82 0.27 12.35
C PRO A 537 57.04 0.71 13.16
N SER A 538 57.42 -0.07 14.18
CA SER A 538 58.43 0.37 15.15
C SER A 538 59.90 0.10 14.75
N GLY A 539 60.16 -0.45 13.57
CA GLY A 539 61.52 -0.71 13.06
C GLY A 539 61.80 -2.18 12.70
N ALA A 540 63.07 -2.50 12.42
CA ALA A 540 63.45 -3.81 11.88
C ALA A 540 63.55 -4.90 12.97
N ASN A 541 62.79 -5.99 12.77
CA ASN A 541 62.88 -7.27 13.47
C ASN A 541 62.56 -7.27 14.99
N ASN A 542 61.70 -6.37 15.46
CA ASN A 542 61.28 -6.30 16.87
C ASN A 542 59.81 -6.72 17.09
N GLY A 543 59.11 -7.16 16.04
CA GLY A 543 57.74 -7.64 16.11
C GLY A 543 56.67 -6.59 16.43
N MET A 544 57.02 -5.31 16.65
CA MET A 544 56.10 -4.31 17.20
C MET A 544 55.61 -3.29 16.15
N ALA A 545 54.34 -2.89 16.23
CA ALA A 545 53.77 -1.79 15.45
C ALA A 545 52.56 -1.17 16.16
N THR A 546 52.10 -0.02 15.68
CA THR A 546 50.88 0.63 16.18
C THR A 546 50.01 1.12 15.02
N TYR A 547 48.69 1.10 15.23
CA TYR A 547 47.69 1.61 14.30
C TYR A 547 46.65 2.46 15.05
N VAL A 548 46.38 3.67 14.58
CA VAL A 548 45.35 4.55 15.16
C VAL A 548 44.13 4.57 14.24
N TRP A 549 43.00 4.07 14.75
CA TRP A 549 41.75 4.00 14.02
C TRP A 549 41.19 5.41 13.75
N PRO A 550 40.77 5.72 12.52
CA PRO A 550 40.21 7.02 12.13
C PRO A 550 38.71 7.14 12.44
N GLY A 551 38.04 6.03 12.78
CA GLY A 551 36.58 5.92 12.88
C GLY A 551 35.91 5.75 11.51
N GLY A 552 34.88 4.91 11.44
CA GLY A 552 34.16 4.58 10.20
C GLY A 552 34.74 3.41 9.38
N GLU A 553 35.92 2.90 9.75
CA GLU A 553 36.49 1.66 9.18
C GLU A 553 36.46 0.52 10.21
N SER A 554 36.29 -0.73 9.76
CA SER A 554 36.23 -1.93 10.62
C SER A 554 37.43 -2.88 10.45
N SER A 555 38.26 -2.65 9.43
CA SER A 555 39.47 -3.44 9.20
C SER A 555 40.57 -2.63 8.52
N PHE A 556 41.80 -3.13 8.64
CA PHE A 556 42.97 -2.66 7.90
C PHE A 556 43.89 -3.85 7.61
N THR A 557 44.76 -3.72 6.60
CA THR A 557 45.70 -4.77 6.20
C THR A 557 47.13 -4.24 6.19
N VAL A 558 48.04 -5.02 6.78
CA VAL A 558 49.47 -4.73 6.92
C VAL A 558 50.32 -5.91 6.46
N ARG A 559 51.62 -5.66 6.26
CA ARG A 559 52.59 -6.69 5.85
C ARG A 559 53.63 -6.95 6.94
N LEU A 560 53.89 -8.22 7.21
CA LEU A 560 54.93 -8.69 8.13
C LEU A 560 55.95 -9.55 7.36
N ARG A 561 57.24 -9.26 7.52
CA ARG A 561 58.34 -10.10 7.00
C ARG A 561 59.08 -10.78 8.12
N HIS A 562 59.53 -12.01 7.91
CA HIS A 562 60.49 -12.68 8.79
C HIS A 562 61.59 -13.35 7.96
N ALA A 563 62.85 -12.94 8.18
CA ALA A 563 63.97 -13.34 7.31
C ALA A 563 64.51 -14.76 7.61
N THR A 564 64.07 -15.38 8.69
CA THR A 564 64.45 -16.74 9.10
C THR A 564 63.22 -17.62 9.30
N VAL A 565 63.39 -18.93 9.28
CA VAL A 565 62.30 -19.89 9.55
C VAL A 565 61.79 -19.70 10.97
N ALA A 566 60.50 -19.43 11.12
CA ALA A 566 59.83 -19.24 12.40
C ALA A 566 58.34 -19.49 12.28
N THR A 567 57.70 -19.96 13.34
CA THR A 567 56.23 -19.94 13.47
C THR A 567 55.88 -18.96 14.57
N LEU A 568 54.97 -18.03 14.27
CA LEU A 568 54.54 -16.98 15.20
C LEU A 568 53.04 -16.73 15.08
N SER A 569 52.47 -16.07 16.09
CA SER A 569 51.13 -15.48 16.04
C SER A 569 51.25 -13.97 16.26
N VAL A 570 50.18 -13.23 16.00
CA VAL A 570 50.14 -11.78 16.19
C VAL A 570 49.26 -11.49 17.40
N ASN A 571 49.81 -10.81 18.40
CA ASN A 571 49.03 -10.37 19.55
C ASN A 571 48.70 -8.88 19.43
N LEU A 572 47.47 -8.54 19.74
CA LEU A 572 46.85 -7.24 19.63
C LEU A 572 46.42 -6.75 21.01
N ILE A 573 46.67 -5.47 21.31
CA ILE A 573 46.09 -4.82 22.48
C ILE A 573 45.84 -3.36 22.20
N ASP A 574 44.61 -2.91 22.44
CA ASP A 574 44.27 -1.49 22.31
C ASP A 574 44.40 -0.71 23.62
N ASP A 575 44.30 0.61 23.52
CA ASP A 575 44.34 1.56 24.65
C ASP A 575 43.20 1.40 25.67
N ALA A 576 42.20 0.55 25.39
CA ALA A 576 41.11 0.19 26.28
C ALA A 576 41.20 -1.26 26.77
N GLY A 577 42.31 -1.96 26.52
CA GLY A 577 42.59 -3.32 26.96
C GLY A 577 41.87 -4.42 26.19
N ARG A 578 41.30 -4.14 25.00
CA ARG A 578 40.73 -5.17 24.13
C ARG A 578 41.83 -5.85 23.33
N THR A 579 41.71 -7.17 23.19
CA THR A 579 42.66 -8.03 22.49
C THR A 579 41.99 -8.78 21.34
N GLU A 580 42.78 -9.53 20.59
CA GLU A 580 42.31 -10.55 19.66
C GLU A 580 41.59 -11.71 20.37
N ASN A 581 40.73 -12.41 19.63
CA ASN A 581 40.18 -13.69 20.04
C ASN A 581 41.09 -14.83 19.56
N ALA A 582 41.49 -15.71 20.48
CA ALA A 582 42.38 -16.84 20.18
C ALA A 582 41.83 -17.82 19.11
N ALA A 583 40.50 -17.91 18.94
CA ALA A 583 39.90 -18.71 17.88
C ALA A 583 40.06 -18.08 16.48
N GLU A 584 40.37 -16.79 16.42
CA GLU A 584 40.53 -15.97 15.22
C GLU A 584 41.96 -15.42 15.09
N ASP A 585 42.95 -16.09 15.69
CA ASP A 585 44.39 -15.79 15.61
C ASP A 585 45.15 -16.98 15.02
N PRO A 586 45.26 -17.07 13.68
CA PRO A 586 46.00 -18.15 13.04
C PRO A 586 47.51 -17.95 13.17
N ALA A 587 48.22 -19.02 13.54
CA ALA A 587 49.67 -19.04 13.47
C ALA A 587 50.18 -18.94 12.02
N ILE A 588 51.25 -18.16 11.83
CA ILE A 588 51.93 -17.93 10.56
C ILE A 588 53.29 -18.62 10.62
N ALA A 589 53.53 -19.54 9.69
CA ALA A 589 54.81 -20.21 9.50
C ALA A 589 55.60 -19.53 8.38
N PHE A 590 56.69 -18.86 8.74
CA PHE A 590 57.73 -18.45 7.80
C PHE A 590 58.66 -19.63 7.52
N VAL A 591 58.78 -20.02 6.25
CA VAL A 591 59.47 -21.23 5.79
C VAL A 591 60.40 -20.91 4.61
N GLU A 592 61.34 -21.80 4.28
CA GLU A 592 62.25 -21.57 3.14
C GLU A 592 61.56 -21.72 1.77
N SER A 593 60.49 -22.51 1.69
CA SER A 593 59.68 -22.62 0.47
C SER A 593 58.20 -22.81 0.79
N ALA A 594 57.33 -22.14 0.04
CA ALA A 594 55.88 -22.14 0.25
C ALA A 594 55.12 -22.07 -1.07
N PHE A 595 53.92 -22.66 -1.08
CA PHE A 595 52.92 -22.34 -2.09
C PHE A 595 52.13 -21.10 -1.67
N ARG A 596 51.77 -20.26 -2.64
CA ARG A 596 50.80 -19.18 -2.45
C ARG A 596 49.84 -19.09 -3.63
N VAL A 597 48.65 -18.54 -3.40
CA VAL A 597 47.76 -18.12 -4.48
C VAL A 597 48.22 -16.74 -4.98
N SER A 598 48.43 -16.60 -6.28
CA SER A 598 48.86 -15.36 -6.93
C SER A 598 47.89 -14.92 -8.03
N ASN A 599 48.07 -13.70 -8.51
CA ASN A 599 47.35 -13.13 -9.66
C ASN A 599 48.03 -13.37 -11.01
N GLY A 600 49.07 -14.21 -11.07
CA GLY A 600 49.86 -14.47 -12.29
C GLY A 600 50.87 -13.38 -12.65
N ALA A 601 51.01 -12.35 -11.81
CA ALA A 601 51.97 -11.25 -11.95
C ALA A 601 52.94 -11.18 -10.76
N ASN A 602 53.31 -12.34 -10.20
CA ASN A 602 54.19 -12.48 -9.04
C ASN A 602 53.72 -11.74 -7.77
N ALA A 603 52.41 -11.53 -7.63
CA ALA A 603 51.81 -10.90 -6.47
C ALA A 603 50.77 -11.82 -5.81
N PRO A 604 50.77 -11.94 -4.48
CA PRO A 604 49.79 -12.76 -3.79
C PRO A 604 48.37 -12.21 -3.99
N LEU A 605 47.37 -13.09 -3.98
CA LEU A 605 45.97 -12.75 -4.26
C LEU A 605 45.04 -13.43 -3.27
N ALA A 606 44.15 -12.65 -2.64
CA ALA A 606 43.05 -13.17 -1.85
C ALA A 606 41.92 -13.66 -2.75
N ILE A 607 41.39 -14.85 -2.47
CA ILE A 607 40.15 -15.34 -3.06
C ILE A 607 39.00 -14.58 -2.40
N GLY A 608 38.23 -13.85 -3.21
CA GLY A 608 37.03 -13.13 -2.79
C GLY A 608 35.82 -14.05 -2.66
N THR A 609 34.67 -13.47 -2.33
CA THR A 609 33.41 -14.21 -2.23
C THR A 609 33.04 -14.88 -3.55
N GLN A 610 32.68 -16.16 -3.49
CA GLN A 610 32.26 -16.99 -4.61
C GLN A 610 30.76 -17.30 -4.55
N VAL A 611 30.22 -17.81 -5.65
CA VAL A 611 28.83 -18.30 -5.75
C VAL A 611 28.85 -19.83 -5.84
N ALA A 612 28.01 -20.50 -5.06
CA ALA A 612 27.96 -21.96 -4.98
C ALA A 612 27.70 -22.58 -6.36
N GLY A 613 28.56 -23.51 -6.77
CA GLY A 613 28.52 -24.19 -8.07
C GLY A 613 29.18 -23.42 -9.22
N LYS A 614 29.49 -22.13 -9.06
CA LYS A 614 30.09 -21.29 -10.11
C LYS A 614 31.62 -21.46 -10.14
N PRO A 615 32.25 -21.62 -11.32
CA PRO A 615 33.70 -21.60 -11.42
C PRO A 615 34.30 -20.23 -11.05
N SER A 616 35.41 -20.24 -10.33
CA SER A 616 36.05 -19.04 -9.77
C SER A 616 36.54 -18.02 -10.81
N ASN A 617 36.61 -18.40 -12.08
CA ASN A 617 37.12 -17.60 -13.19
C ASN A 617 36.04 -17.19 -14.21
N VAL A 618 34.75 -17.31 -13.87
CA VAL A 618 33.63 -17.02 -14.78
C VAL A 618 32.72 -15.93 -14.22
N GLY A 619 32.32 -14.93 -15.03
CA GLY A 619 31.28 -13.95 -14.71
C GLY A 619 31.58 -13.02 -13.52
N ALA A 620 30.55 -12.58 -12.81
CA ALA A 620 30.70 -11.72 -11.64
C ALA A 620 31.58 -12.33 -10.54
N GLY A 621 32.51 -11.53 -10.03
CA GLY A 621 33.48 -11.96 -9.02
C GLY A 621 34.58 -12.87 -9.55
N ALA A 622 34.70 -13.05 -10.88
CA ALA A 622 35.73 -13.86 -11.49
C ALA A 622 37.14 -13.38 -11.12
N GLN A 623 37.99 -14.32 -10.73
CA GLN A 623 39.39 -14.10 -10.43
C GLN A 623 40.25 -15.07 -11.25
N ALA A 624 41.31 -14.52 -11.86
CA ALA A 624 42.37 -15.33 -12.45
C ALA A 624 43.29 -15.80 -11.32
N LEU A 625 43.19 -17.07 -10.95
CA LEU A 625 43.94 -17.65 -9.85
C LEU A 625 45.13 -18.46 -10.37
N TYR A 626 46.27 -18.30 -9.71
CA TYR A 626 47.49 -19.05 -10.00
C TYR A 626 48.04 -19.65 -8.72
N LEU A 627 48.52 -20.89 -8.79
CA LEU A 627 49.33 -21.47 -7.73
C LEU A 627 50.78 -21.10 -8.01
N GLN A 628 51.45 -20.48 -7.06
CA GLN A 628 52.84 -20.08 -7.19
C GLN A 628 53.73 -20.82 -6.22
N ALA A 629 54.87 -21.33 -6.71
CA ALA A 629 55.87 -22.02 -5.89
C ALA A 629 57.09 -21.13 -5.66
N VAL A 630 57.22 -20.62 -4.43
CA VAL A 630 58.27 -19.65 -4.05
C VAL A 630 59.30 -20.33 -3.14
N ARG A 631 60.58 -20.03 -3.36
CA ARG A 631 61.68 -20.42 -2.47
C ARG A 631 62.58 -19.21 -2.18
N THR A 632 63.08 -19.12 -0.96
CA THR A 632 64.12 -18.17 -0.59
C THR A 632 65.48 -18.61 -1.15
N ASP A 633 66.15 -17.72 -1.87
CA ASP A 633 67.53 -17.90 -2.28
C ASP A 633 68.46 -17.71 -1.06
N THR A 634 69.26 -18.72 -0.74
CA THR A 634 70.08 -18.72 0.49
C THR A 634 71.30 -17.79 0.41
N GLN A 635 71.65 -17.26 -0.76
CA GLN A 635 72.77 -16.34 -0.94
C GLN A 635 72.31 -14.89 -0.95
N THR A 636 71.17 -14.61 -1.59
CA THR A 636 70.66 -13.24 -1.80
C THR A 636 69.49 -12.88 -0.88
N GLY A 637 68.83 -13.87 -0.28
CA GLY A 637 67.59 -13.69 0.49
C GLY A 637 66.37 -13.29 -0.36
N ALA A 638 66.50 -13.32 -1.69
CA ALA A 638 65.46 -12.96 -2.64
C ALA A 638 64.49 -14.14 -2.89
N CYS A 639 63.27 -13.83 -3.29
CA CYS A 639 62.33 -14.85 -3.74
C CYS A 639 62.66 -15.31 -5.15
N VAL A 640 62.89 -16.61 -5.31
CA VAL A 640 63.16 -17.26 -6.59
C VAL A 640 62.13 -18.36 -6.87
N SER A 641 61.95 -18.68 -8.15
CA SER A 641 61.06 -19.75 -8.61
C SER A 641 61.56 -21.12 -8.16
N LEU A 642 60.70 -21.94 -7.56
CA LEU A 642 61.06 -23.31 -7.21
C LEU A 642 61.07 -24.25 -8.43
N PHE A 643 60.18 -24.03 -9.39
CA PHE A 643 60.02 -24.86 -10.58
C PHE A 643 60.35 -24.09 -11.87
N PRO A 644 61.01 -24.72 -12.86
CA PRO A 644 61.22 -24.10 -14.16
C PRO A 644 59.92 -23.81 -14.90
N SER A 645 59.90 -22.74 -15.71
CA SER A 645 58.79 -22.48 -16.64
C SER A 645 58.63 -23.63 -17.63
N GLY A 646 57.38 -24.02 -17.89
CA GLY A 646 56.99 -25.16 -18.72
C GLY A 646 56.87 -26.49 -17.98
N SER A 647 57.24 -26.57 -16.70
CA SER A 647 57.17 -27.83 -15.93
C SER A 647 55.73 -28.22 -15.56
N GLU A 648 55.44 -29.52 -15.64
CA GLU A 648 54.23 -30.13 -15.08
C GLU A 648 54.58 -30.88 -13.79
N VAL A 649 53.86 -30.57 -12.72
CA VAL A 649 54.25 -30.89 -11.36
C VAL A 649 53.03 -31.44 -10.63
N ALA A 650 53.07 -32.71 -10.21
CA ALA A 650 52.06 -33.31 -9.34
C ALA A 650 52.03 -32.64 -7.95
N ILE A 651 50.89 -32.10 -7.57
CA ILE A 651 50.61 -31.43 -6.29
C ILE A 651 49.48 -32.17 -5.58
N GLU A 652 49.66 -32.49 -4.31
CA GLU A 652 48.58 -32.98 -3.46
C GLU A 652 47.71 -31.78 -3.04
N VAL A 653 46.41 -31.88 -3.29
CA VAL A 653 45.43 -30.81 -3.13
C VAL A 653 44.32 -31.22 -2.16
N GLY A 654 43.77 -30.21 -1.49
CA GLY A 654 42.68 -30.39 -0.53
C GLY A 654 42.00 -29.08 -0.18
N ALA A 655 41.03 -29.16 0.73
CA ALA A 655 40.35 -28.00 1.29
C ALA A 655 39.89 -28.28 2.72
N GLN A 656 39.76 -27.22 3.50
CA GLN A 656 39.27 -27.22 4.87
C GLN A 656 37.90 -26.52 4.94
N CYS A 657 36.95 -27.11 5.65
CA CYS A 657 35.72 -26.44 6.07
C CYS A 657 36.02 -25.49 7.23
N VAL A 658 35.67 -24.23 7.08
CA VAL A 658 35.84 -23.23 8.13
C VAL A 658 34.50 -22.97 8.81
N ASN A 659 33.43 -22.74 8.04
CA ASN A 659 32.08 -22.56 8.55
C ASN A 659 31.02 -23.04 7.53
N PRO A 660 30.23 -24.09 7.80
CA PRO A 660 30.26 -24.92 9.00
C PRO A 660 31.57 -25.74 9.11
N ALA A 661 31.84 -26.33 10.28
CA ALA A 661 33.07 -27.11 10.52
C ALA A 661 33.17 -28.42 9.69
N THR A 662 32.08 -28.82 9.03
CA THR A 662 31.99 -30.01 8.18
C THR A 662 31.28 -29.67 6.88
N CYS A 663 31.73 -30.23 5.77
CA CYS A 663 31.13 -30.02 4.45
C CYS A 663 30.66 -31.34 3.87
N THR A 664 29.62 -31.28 3.04
CA THR A 664 29.06 -32.49 2.41
C THR A 664 29.26 -32.52 0.89
N GLN A 665 29.43 -31.36 0.26
CA GLN A 665 29.64 -31.25 -1.19
C GLN A 665 31.12 -31.11 -1.56
N PRO A 666 31.52 -31.52 -2.78
CA PRO A 666 32.91 -31.43 -3.22
C PRO A 666 33.31 -30.03 -3.70
N VAL A 667 34.60 -29.75 -3.60
CA VAL A 667 35.32 -28.74 -4.39
C VAL A 667 35.89 -29.45 -5.61
N THR A 668 35.66 -28.89 -6.79
CA THR A 668 36.27 -29.35 -8.05
C THR A 668 37.33 -28.35 -8.48
N LEU A 669 38.58 -28.79 -8.63
CA LEU A 669 39.69 -27.99 -9.14
C LEU A 669 40.06 -28.40 -10.57
N ALA A 670 40.45 -27.42 -11.37
CA ALA A 670 40.97 -27.60 -12.73
C ALA A 670 42.23 -26.77 -12.95
N THR A 671 43.20 -27.31 -13.70
CA THR A 671 44.48 -26.66 -14.04
C THR A 671 44.75 -26.68 -15.55
N ALA A 672 45.78 -25.96 -15.99
CA ALA A 672 46.24 -25.97 -17.38
C ALA A 672 47.23 -27.11 -17.73
N ALA A 673 47.37 -28.14 -16.89
CA ALA A 673 48.22 -29.30 -17.21
C ALA A 673 47.62 -30.16 -18.34
N SER A 674 48.50 -30.85 -19.06
CA SER A 674 48.18 -31.69 -20.21
C SER A 674 47.44 -33.00 -19.85
N SER A 675 47.65 -33.50 -18.63
CA SER A 675 47.01 -34.70 -18.10
C SER A 675 46.91 -34.64 -16.57
N GLY A 676 45.95 -35.36 -15.97
CA GLY A 676 45.74 -35.36 -14.52
C GLY A 676 45.45 -33.96 -13.95
N ASN A 677 44.74 -33.13 -14.72
CA ASN A 677 44.57 -31.70 -14.49
C ASN A 677 43.29 -31.34 -13.72
N THR A 678 42.52 -32.32 -13.27
CA THR A 678 41.28 -32.12 -12.53
C THR A 678 41.18 -33.08 -11.34
N ALA A 679 40.59 -32.59 -10.24
CA ALA A 679 40.19 -33.43 -9.12
C ALA A 679 38.94 -32.86 -8.44
N SER A 680 38.18 -33.74 -7.82
CA SER A 680 37.00 -33.39 -7.02
C SER A 680 37.11 -34.08 -5.67
N PHE A 681 36.91 -33.34 -4.58
CA PHE A 681 37.02 -33.85 -3.22
C PHE A 681 36.17 -33.05 -2.23
N VAL A 682 35.69 -33.72 -1.19
CA VAL A 682 34.96 -33.05 -0.10
C VAL A 682 35.97 -32.41 0.86
N PRO A 683 35.83 -31.12 1.21
CA PRO A 683 36.73 -30.48 2.16
C PRO A 683 36.72 -31.22 3.51
N ASN A 684 37.90 -31.59 3.99
CA ASN A 684 38.10 -32.37 5.23
C ASN A 684 39.37 -31.95 6.01
N GLY A 685 40.08 -30.90 5.55
CA GLY A 685 41.34 -30.43 6.15
C GLY A 685 42.58 -31.25 5.80
N GLY A 686 42.44 -32.30 4.99
CA GLY A 686 43.54 -33.12 4.47
C GLY A 686 43.83 -32.86 3.00
N TYR A 687 44.60 -33.76 2.38
CA TYR A 687 45.00 -33.71 0.97
C TYR A 687 44.54 -34.98 0.22
N PRO A 688 43.24 -35.10 -0.09
CA PRO A 688 42.64 -36.32 -0.61
C PRO A 688 42.95 -36.63 -2.08
N ALA A 689 43.51 -35.69 -2.84
CA ALA A 689 43.76 -35.87 -4.27
C ALA A 689 45.15 -35.34 -4.68
N THR A 690 45.65 -35.82 -5.82
CA THR A 690 46.87 -35.33 -6.45
C THR A 690 46.56 -34.94 -7.88
N ILE A 691 46.89 -33.70 -8.27
CA ILE A 691 46.70 -33.18 -9.62
C ILE A 691 47.95 -32.50 -10.15
N ASN A 692 48.12 -32.49 -11.46
CA ASN A 692 49.24 -31.82 -12.10
C ASN A 692 48.96 -30.33 -12.29
N PHE A 693 49.93 -29.49 -11.94
CA PHE A 693 49.96 -28.06 -12.27
C PHE A 693 51.02 -27.79 -13.33
N ARG A 694 50.67 -27.04 -14.36
CA ARG A 694 51.62 -26.57 -15.37
C ARG A 694 52.08 -25.15 -15.03
N PHE A 695 53.32 -25.02 -14.62
CA PHE A 695 53.92 -23.73 -14.27
C PHE A 695 54.38 -23.01 -15.53
N THR A 696 53.68 -21.96 -15.95
CA THR A 696 53.86 -21.33 -17.27
C THR A 696 54.67 -20.03 -17.22
N THR A 697 54.95 -19.49 -16.04
CA THR A 697 55.68 -18.22 -15.88
C THR A 697 57.09 -18.44 -15.33
N ALA A 698 57.96 -17.44 -15.51
CA ALA A 698 59.31 -17.43 -14.93
C ALA A 698 59.30 -17.40 -13.39
N ASN A 699 58.18 -17.03 -12.77
CA ASN A 699 58.03 -16.97 -11.31
C ASN A 699 57.40 -18.25 -10.72
N ALA A 700 57.36 -19.34 -11.50
CA ALA A 700 56.69 -20.59 -11.16
C ALA A 700 55.22 -20.39 -10.79
N GLU A 701 54.42 -19.78 -11.67
CA GLU A 701 52.97 -19.63 -11.51
C GLU A 701 52.21 -20.56 -12.47
N ALA A 702 51.22 -21.28 -11.96
CA ALA A 702 50.37 -22.22 -12.70
C ALA A 702 48.89 -21.82 -12.55
N PRO A 703 48.18 -21.50 -13.65
CA PRO A 703 46.77 -21.12 -13.56
C PRO A 703 45.89 -22.29 -13.10
N PHE A 704 44.92 -21.97 -12.26
CA PHE A 704 43.88 -22.92 -11.84
C PHE A 704 42.54 -22.21 -11.65
N SER A 705 41.47 -23.00 -11.64
CA SER A 705 40.14 -22.57 -11.21
C SER A 705 39.54 -23.62 -10.28
N PHE A 706 38.53 -23.21 -9.53
CA PHE A 706 37.76 -24.14 -8.71
C PHE A 706 36.27 -23.79 -8.73
N SER A 707 35.42 -24.77 -8.40
CA SER A 707 34.02 -24.55 -8.05
C SER A 707 33.69 -25.33 -6.79
N TYR A 708 32.90 -24.73 -5.89
CA TYR A 708 32.43 -25.38 -4.68
C TYR A 708 30.90 -25.41 -4.70
N ALA A 709 30.32 -26.61 -4.66
CA ALA A 709 28.88 -26.79 -4.87
C ALA A 709 28.03 -26.64 -3.59
N ASP A 710 28.53 -25.94 -2.58
CA ASP A 710 27.82 -25.64 -1.34
C ASP A 710 27.99 -24.19 -0.92
N ALA A 711 27.20 -23.77 0.06
CA ALA A 711 27.38 -22.50 0.75
C ALA A 711 28.25 -22.68 2.01
N GLY A 712 28.92 -21.61 2.45
CA GLY A 712 29.75 -21.64 3.65
C GLY A 712 31.08 -20.93 3.44
N GLN A 713 32.02 -21.15 4.34
CA GLN A 713 33.37 -20.64 4.30
C GLN A 713 34.36 -21.81 4.22
N ILE A 714 35.24 -21.79 3.23
CA ILE A 714 36.26 -22.83 3.00
C ILE A 714 37.65 -22.22 2.78
N ARG A 715 38.67 -23.06 2.84
CA ARG A 715 40.07 -22.71 2.54
C ARG A 715 40.71 -23.81 1.68
N LEU A 716 41.41 -23.45 0.60
CA LEU A 716 42.14 -24.41 -0.24
C LEU A 716 43.53 -24.71 0.34
N GLN A 717 44.03 -25.92 0.12
CA GLN A 717 45.31 -26.41 0.63
C GLN A 717 46.11 -27.13 -0.45
N PHE A 718 47.43 -26.91 -0.47
CA PHE A 718 48.37 -27.48 -1.43
C PHE A 718 49.60 -28.02 -0.70
N ARG A 719 50.09 -29.21 -1.09
CA ARG A 719 51.37 -29.73 -0.63
C ARG A 719 52.09 -30.54 -1.70
N ARG A 720 53.42 -30.62 -1.60
CA ARG A 720 54.24 -31.53 -2.38
C ARG A 720 55.50 -31.92 -1.61
N ALA A 721 55.84 -33.20 -1.64
CA ALA A 721 57.13 -33.67 -1.14
C ALA A 721 58.27 -33.19 -2.03
N LEU A 722 59.33 -32.64 -1.43
CA LEU A 722 60.56 -32.28 -2.16
C LEU A 722 61.43 -33.53 -2.39
N PRO A 723 62.17 -33.62 -3.52
CA PRO A 723 63.08 -34.72 -3.76
C PRO A 723 64.15 -34.81 -2.66
N PRO A 724 64.50 -36.03 -2.17
CA PRO A 724 65.54 -36.18 -1.18
C PRO A 724 66.93 -35.77 -1.72
N PRO A 725 67.90 -35.40 -0.84
CA PRO A 725 67.78 -35.21 0.62
C PRO A 725 67.48 -33.76 1.05
N PRO A 726 66.74 -33.54 2.18
CA PRO A 726 66.23 -34.55 3.12
C PRO A 726 64.90 -35.18 2.66
N SER A 727 64.68 -36.47 2.99
CA SER A 727 63.36 -37.09 2.82
C SER A 727 62.37 -36.53 3.84
N GLY A 728 61.08 -36.45 3.47
CA GLY A 728 60.01 -35.99 4.38
C GLY A 728 59.85 -34.46 4.48
N VAL A 729 60.55 -33.68 3.66
CA VAL A 729 60.34 -32.22 3.58
C VAL A 729 59.25 -31.92 2.54
N TYR A 730 58.29 -31.07 2.90
CA TYR A 730 57.19 -30.66 2.03
C TYR A 730 57.25 -29.15 1.79
N ILE A 731 56.98 -28.75 0.54
CA ILE A 731 56.47 -27.41 0.26
C ILE A 731 54.95 -27.45 0.46
N GLN A 732 54.41 -26.47 1.19
CA GLN A 732 52.99 -26.39 1.54
C GLN A 732 52.49 -24.95 1.40
N GLY A 733 51.17 -24.80 1.25
CA GLY A 733 50.53 -23.50 1.27
C GLY A 733 49.02 -23.60 1.33
N THR A 734 48.38 -22.51 1.71
CA THR A 734 46.93 -22.40 1.82
C THR A 734 46.47 -21.12 1.12
N SER A 735 45.19 -21.07 0.74
CA SER A 735 44.54 -19.80 0.43
C SER A 735 44.12 -19.07 1.72
N ASN A 736 43.60 -17.85 1.60
CA ASN A 736 42.77 -17.28 2.65
C ASN A 736 41.49 -18.12 2.83
N ALA A 737 40.81 -17.94 3.96
CA ALA A 737 39.41 -18.37 4.07
C ALA A 737 38.53 -17.43 3.24
N PHE A 738 37.58 -17.98 2.49
CA PHE A 738 36.66 -17.21 1.66
C PHE A 738 35.25 -17.79 1.72
N VAL A 739 34.25 -16.93 1.52
CA VAL A 739 32.83 -17.29 1.55
C VAL A 739 32.38 -17.75 0.16
N THR A 740 31.62 -18.83 0.11
CA THR A 740 30.80 -19.22 -1.02
C THR A 740 29.35 -19.04 -0.61
N ARG A 741 28.62 -18.11 -1.24
CA ARG A 741 27.19 -17.89 -0.96
C ARG A 741 26.32 -18.73 -1.90
N PRO A 742 25.05 -19.05 -1.54
CA PRO A 742 24.10 -19.57 -2.52
C PRO A 742 23.91 -18.59 -3.69
N PHE A 743 23.48 -19.13 -4.82
CA PHE A 743 23.12 -18.32 -5.97
C PHE A 743 21.86 -17.50 -5.70
N GLY A 744 20.84 -18.15 -5.14
CA GLY A 744 19.61 -17.50 -4.70
C GLY A 744 18.76 -18.41 -3.80
N LEU A 745 17.65 -17.85 -3.32
CA LEU A 745 16.62 -18.56 -2.57
C LEU A 745 15.35 -18.70 -3.41
N ALA A 746 14.64 -19.81 -3.27
CA ALA A 746 13.32 -19.99 -3.88
C ALA A 746 12.33 -20.60 -2.89
N PHE A 747 11.05 -20.38 -3.17
CA PHE A 747 9.93 -20.84 -2.36
C PHE A 747 9.36 -22.14 -2.92
N ARG A 748 8.99 -23.05 -2.02
CA ARG A 748 8.45 -24.39 -2.33
C ARG A 748 7.26 -24.70 -1.41
N GLY A 749 6.51 -25.73 -1.76
CA GLY A 749 5.31 -26.14 -1.03
C GLY A 749 5.61 -26.83 0.31
N ALA A 750 4.94 -27.97 0.53
CA ALA A 750 5.07 -28.76 1.75
C ALA A 750 6.50 -29.30 2.02
N ASN A 751 7.34 -29.36 1.00
CA ASN A 751 8.77 -29.65 1.07
C ASN A 751 9.50 -29.07 -0.14
N ALA A 752 10.83 -29.18 -0.16
CA ALA A 752 11.67 -28.65 -1.24
C ALA A 752 11.45 -29.31 -2.62
N ALA A 753 10.84 -30.50 -2.68
CA ALA A 753 10.53 -31.19 -3.93
C ALA A 753 9.16 -30.78 -4.50
N THR A 754 8.20 -30.41 -3.65
CA THR A 754 6.87 -29.97 -4.08
C THR A 754 6.88 -28.50 -4.56
N PRO A 755 6.39 -28.20 -5.78
CA PRO A 755 6.15 -26.81 -6.20
C PRO A 755 5.23 -26.08 -5.21
N ILE A 756 5.44 -24.79 -5.03
CA ILE A 756 4.48 -23.98 -4.28
C ILE A 756 3.24 -23.74 -5.15
N GLN A 757 2.06 -23.67 -4.53
CA GLN A 757 0.84 -23.38 -5.28
C GLN A 757 0.84 -21.90 -5.67
N HIS A 758 0.85 -21.63 -6.97
CA HIS A 758 0.71 -20.29 -7.51
C HIS A 758 -0.74 -19.90 -7.78
N GLY A 759 -1.01 -18.60 -7.86
CA GLY A 759 -2.27 -18.06 -8.33
C GLY A 759 -2.10 -16.76 -9.10
N THR A 760 -2.51 -16.77 -10.37
CA THR A 760 -2.39 -15.63 -11.29
C THR A 760 -3.70 -14.88 -11.50
N SER A 761 -4.79 -15.35 -10.89
CA SER A 761 -6.08 -14.68 -10.96
C SER A 761 -6.90 -14.87 -9.68
N PRO A 762 -7.95 -14.05 -9.49
CA PRO A 762 -8.94 -14.25 -8.45
C PRO A 762 -9.71 -15.58 -8.56
N ALA A 763 -9.57 -16.32 -9.66
CA ALA A 763 -10.18 -17.64 -9.86
C ALA A 763 -9.22 -18.81 -9.56
N SER A 764 -7.94 -18.56 -9.31
CA SER A 764 -6.95 -19.60 -8.98
C SER A 764 -7.32 -20.40 -7.73
N PRO A 765 -6.92 -21.67 -7.58
CA PRO A 765 -7.30 -22.50 -6.43
C PRO A 765 -6.94 -21.87 -5.07
N VAL A 766 -7.81 -22.05 -4.07
CA VAL A 766 -7.57 -21.61 -2.69
C VAL A 766 -6.33 -22.30 -2.13
N LEU A 767 -5.42 -21.53 -1.53
CA LEU A 767 -4.33 -22.06 -0.73
C LEU A 767 -4.71 -22.16 0.74
N ALA A 768 -5.22 -21.06 1.31
CA ALA A 768 -5.66 -20.99 2.70
C ALA A 768 -6.71 -19.87 2.88
N ALA A 769 -7.40 -19.86 4.02
CA ALA A 769 -8.11 -18.67 4.43
C ALA A 769 -7.11 -17.61 4.95
N ALA A 770 -7.43 -16.34 4.78
CA ALA A 770 -6.64 -15.24 5.30
C ALA A 770 -6.53 -15.36 6.82
N GLY A 771 -5.30 -15.29 7.33
CA GLY A 771 -4.96 -15.47 8.75
C GLY A 771 -4.84 -16.92 9.23
N ASP A 772 -5.26 -17.92 8.43
CA ASP A 772 -5.00 -19.32 8.78
C ASP A 772 -3.53 -19.70 8.50
N PRO A 773 -2.96 -20.64 9.28
CA PRO A 773 -1.61 -21.13 9.04
C PRO A 773 -1.55 -21.99 7.76
N PHE A 774 -0.44 -21.89 7.03
CA PHE A 774 -0.10 -22.74 5.88
C PHE A 774 1.36 -23.18 5.91
N THR A 775 1.65 -24.28 5.20
CA THR A 775 3.01 -24.82 5.09
C THR A 775 3.73 -24.25 3.87
N MET A 776 4.95 -23.80 4.07
CA MET A 776 5.82 -23.30 3.01
C MET A 776 7.28 -23.65 3.32
N THR A 777 8.03 -23.93 2.26
CA THR A 777 9.45 -24.24 2.32
C THR A 777 10.26 -23.14 1.64
N VAL A 778 11.38 -22.73 2.24
CA VAL A 778 12.39 -21.89 1.58
C VAL A 778 13.64 -22.74 1.40
N ALA A 779 14.25 -22.72 0.21
CA ALA A 779 15.44 -23.50 -0.11
C ALA A 779 16.51 -22.65 -0.83
N ALA A 780 17.77 -23.00 -0.62
CA ALA A 780 18.93 -22.31 -1.18
C ALA A 780 19.56 -23.15 -2.30
N TYR A 781 19.80 -22.52 -3.45
CA TYR A 781 20.18 -23.21 -4.68
C TYR A 781 21.53 -22.76 -5.23
N ARG A 782 22.16 -23.64 -6.00
CA ARG A 782 23.43 -23.42 -6.70
C ARG A 782 23.23 -22.63 -7.99
N TRP A 783 24.34 -22.19 -8.56
CA TRP A 783 24.41 -21.44 -9.80
C TRP A 783 24.31 -22.32 -11.04
N ALA A 784 23.64 -21.80 -12.07
CA ALA A 784 23.71 -22.29 -13.45
C ALA A 784 23.91 -21.13 -14.43
N ALA A 785 24.71 -21.37 -15.48
CA ALA A 785 25.15 -20.33 -16.41
C ALA A 785 24.00 -19.64 -17.17
N ALA A 786 22.96 -20.39 -17.54
CA ALA A 786 21.83 -19.88 -18.30
C ALA A 786 20.90 -18.98 -17.47
N GLU A 787 21.06 -18.97 -16.15
CA GLU A 787 20.15 -18.34 -15.20
C GLU A 787 20.77 -17.14 -14.47
N ASP A 788 22.03 -16.81 -14.77
CA ASP A 788 22.76 -15.69 -14.19
C ASP A 788 22.50 -14.41 -14.97
N ASP A 789 22.17 -13.33 -14.25
CA ASP A 789 22.00 -11.99 -14.83
C ASP A 789 23.33 -11.31 -15.20
N GLY A 790 24.45 -12.01 -15.01
CA GLY A 790 25.80 -11.54 -15.25
C GLY A 790 26.44 -10.93 -14.00
N THR A 791 25.66 -10.70 -12.94
CA THR A 791 26.10 -10.14 -11.65
C THR A 791 26.27 -11.21 -10.57
N GLY A 792 26.07 -12.49 -10.90
CA GLY A 792 26.08 -13.60 -9.94
C GLY A 792 24.76 -13.73 -9.20
N ASN A 793 23.68 -13.14 -9.73
CA ASN A 793 22.34 -13.23 -9.19
C ASN A 793 21.40 -13.90 -10.20
N PRO A 794 20.29 -14.52 -9.75
CA PRO A 794 19.32 -15.12 -10.66
C PRO A 794 18.66 -14.08 -11.56
N LEU A 795 18.49 -14.40 -12.84
CA LEU A 795 17.65 -13.67 -13.78
C LEU A 795 16.21 -13.60 -13.25
N PRO A 796 15.48 -12.50 -13.48
CA PRO A 796 14.05 -12.44 -13.18
C PRO A 796 13.30 -13.58 -13.87
N GLY A 797 12.74 -14.49 -13.07
CA GLY A 797 11.98 -15.65 -13.56
C GLY A 797 12.79 -16.89 -13.93
N ALA A 798 14.08 -16.95 -13.61
CA ALA A 798 14.87 -18.17 -13.69
C ALA A 798 14.25 -19.31 -12.88
N ASN A 799 14.50 -20.56 -13.28
CA ASN A 799 14.13 -21.74 -12.50
C ASN A 799 15.34 -22.27 -11.74
N ILE A 800 15.78 -21.56 -10.69
CA ILE A 800 16.97 -21.99 -9.95
C ILE A 800 16.80 -23.32 -9.20
N THR A 801 15.59 -23.88 -9.22
CA THR A 801 15.23 -25.00 -8.36
C THR A 801 15.70 -26.36 -8.87
N ASP A 802 16.16 -26.45 -10.12
CA ASP A 802 16.77 -27.64 -10.72
C ASP A 802 18.31 -27.62 -10.68
N ASN A 803 18.92 -26.52 -10.20
CA ASN A 803 20.39 -26.39 -10.07
C ASN A 803 21.02 -27.21 -8.93
N GLY A 804 20.19 -27.83 -8.09
CA GLY A 804 20.59 -28.50 -6.86
C GLY A 804 20.76 -27.54 -5.68
N MET A 805 20.48 -28.05 -4.48
CA MET A 805 20.51 -27.25 -3.23
C MET A 805 21.93 -27.11 -2.67
N THR A 806 22.14 -26.12 -1.80
CA THR A 806 23.36 -25.93 -1.00
C THR A 806 23.15 -26.46 0.45
N PRO A 807 23.50 -27.73 0.76
CA PRO A 807 23.18 -28.35 2.04
C PRO A 807 23.66 -27.62 3.30
N ASN A 808 24.79 -26.93 3.22
CA ASN A 808 25.41 -26.21 4.33
C ASN A 808 24.79 -24.83 4.59
N PHE A 809 23.85 -24.37 3.74
CA PHE A 809 23.23 -23.06 3.94
C PHE A 809 22.33 -23.06 5.19
N ALA A 810 22.65 -22.17 6.12
CA ALA A 810 21.83 -21.83 7.27
C ALA A 810 22.04 -20.36 7.62
N ALA A 811 20.95 -19.60 7.72
CA ALA A 811 20.94 -18.20 8.14
C ALA A 811 19.52 -17.80 8.57
N ASP A 812 19.42 -16.72 9.35
CA ASP A 812 18.12 -16.06 9.54
C ASP A 812 17.71 -15.38 8.23
N VAL A 813 16.60 -15.82 7.65
CA VAL A 813 16.08 -15.30 6.37
C VAL A 813 14.79 -14.54 6.62
N THR A 814 14.78 -13.25 6.32
CA THR A 814 13.57 -12.44 6.36
C THR A 814 12.75 -12.68 5.10
N VAL A 815 11.45 -12.93 5.28
CA VAL A 815 10.46 -13.08 4.21
C VAL A 815 9.50 -11.91 4.27
N SER A 816 9.21 -11.31 3.11
CA SER A 816 8.28 -10.19 3.00
C SER A 816 7.28 -10.44 1.88
N ALA A 817 6.04 -10.06 2.11
CA ALA A 817 5.10 -9.80 1.02
C ALA A 817 5.52 -8.50 0.34
N ILE A 818 5.72 -8.52 -0.99
CA ILE A 818 6.19 -7.33 -1.73
C ILE A 818 5.24 -6.89 -2.84
N ALA A 819 4.33 -7.76 -3.26
CA ALA A 819 3.25 -7.40 -4.19
C ALA A 819 2.04 -8.32 -4.00
N ASN A 820 0.88 -7.83 -4.42
CA ASN A 820 -0.31 -8.62 -4.68
C ASN A 820 -0.63 -8.46 -6.19
N LEU A 821 -1.65 -9.14 -6.71
CA LEU A 821 -2.08 -8.87 -8.09
C LEU A 821 -2.41 -7.37 -8.27
N PRO A 822 -2.22 -6.80 -9.48
CA PRO A 822 -2.44 -5.38 -9.72
C PRO A 822 -3.83 -4.91 -9.24
N GLY A 823 -3.85 -3.77 -8.54
CA GLY A 823 -5.08 -3.17 -8.00
C GLY A 823 -5.61 -3.81 -6.71
N VAL A 824 -4.84 -4.74 -6.11
CA VAL A 824 -5.20 -5.44 -4.87
C VAL A 824 -4.24 -4.99 -3.75
N ALA A 825 -4.78 -4.65 -2.58
CA ALA A 825 -3.97 -4.19 -1.46
C ALA A 825 -3.08 -5.32 -0.91
N LEU A 826 -1.96 -4.96 -0.28
CA LEU A 826 -1.05 -5.94 0.29
C LEU A 826 -1.44 -6.25 1.74
N GLY A 827 -1.48 -7.54 2.07
CA GLY A 827 -1.59 -8.03 3.45
C GLY A 827 -0.23 -8.18 4.11
N THR A 828 -0.23 -8.68 5.34
CA THR A 828 1.02 -8.96 6.08
C THR A 828 1.31 -10.45 5.99
N ALA A 829 2.53 -10.81 5.55
CA ALA A 829 3.06 -12.15 5.77
C ALA A 829 3.67 -12.20 7.17
N ALA A 830 3.32 -13.21 7.96
CA ALA A 830 3.77 -13.38 9.34
C ALA A 830 3.89 -14.87 9.68
N ARG A 831 4.32 -15.15 10.91
CA ARG A 831 4.42 -16.50 11.44
C ARG A 831 3.77 -16.65 12.82
N GLY A 832 3.59 -17.89 13.25
CA GLY A 832 3.18 -18.24 14.60
C GLY A 832 1.69 -18.04 14.88
N ALA A 833 1.29 -18.36 16.11
CA ALA A 833 -0.10 -18.28 16.52
C ALA A 833 -0.65 -16.85 16.35
N GLY A 834 -1.80 -16.72 15.70
CA GLY A 834 -2.44 -15.43 15.48
C GLY A 834 -1.68 -14.46 14.56
N CYS A 835 -0.73 -14.95 13.76
CA CYS A 835 0.06 -14.11 12.84
C CYS A 835 0.88 -13.00 13.51
N SER A 836 1.31 -13.20 14.75
CA SER A 836 2.02 -12.17 15.53
C SER A 836 3.55 -12.28 15.50
N GLY A 837 4.09 -13.38 14.98
CA GLY A 837 5.52 -13.65 14.93
C GLY A 837 6.20 -13.02 13.70
N PRO A 838 7.52 -12.76 13.78
CA PRO A 838 8.27 -12.22 12.66
C PRO A 838 8.26 -13.19 11.47
N ALA A 839 8.13 -12.64 10.27
CA ALA A 839 8.23 -13.39 9.02
C ALA A 839 9.69 -13.78 8.73
N THR A 840 10.27 -14.63 9.57
CA THR A 840 11.68 -15.04 9.49
C THR A 840 11.79 -16.55 9.53
N VAL A 841 12.60 -17.13 8.64
CA VAL A 841 13.09 -18.51 8.75
C VAL A 841 14.33 -18.47 9.63
N PRO A 842 14.32 -19.06 10.85
CA PRO A 842 15.50 -19.03 11.72
C PRO A 842 16.60 -19.96 11.19
N ALA A 843 17.86 -19.63 11.43
CA ALA A 843 19.02 -20.43 11.01
C ALA A 843 18.93 -21.91 11.46
N ALA A 844 18.37 -22.15 12.64
CA ALA A 844 18.19 -23.50 13.19
C ALA A 844 17.11 -24.35 12.49
N ALA A 845 16.25 -23.76 11.66
CA ALA A 845 15.23 -24.50 10.90
C ALA A 845 15.77 -25.13 9.61
N TRP A 846 17.00 -24.79 9.20
CA TRP A 846 17.61 -25.30 7.98
C TRP A 846 18.16 -26.71 8.16
N SER A 847 17.82 -27.60 7.23
CA SER A 847 18.36 -28.95 7.15
C SER A 847 18.54 -29.32 5.68
N GLY A 848 19.77 -29.67 5.28
CA GLY A 848 20.07 -30.04 3.90
C GLY A 848 19.80 -28.93 2.88
N GLY A 849 19.94 -27.66 3.29
CA GLY A 849 19.76 -26.50 2.41
C GLY A 849 18.31 -26.06 2.19
N ALA A 850 17.37 -26.59 2.97
CA ALA A 850 15.97 -26.17 2.97
C ALA A 850 15.41 -26.06 4.39
N ALA A 851 14.39 -25.22 4.56
CA ALA A 851 13.64 -25.06 5.80
C ALA A 851 12.13 -25.06 5.51
N THR A 852 11.42 -26.03 6.09
CA THR A 852 9.96 -26.16 5.98
C THR A 852 9.31 -25.74 7.29
N LEU A 853 8.37 -24.80 7.21
CA LEU A 853 7.63 -24.28 8.36
C LEU A 853 6.13 -24.36 8.09
N THR A 854 5.35 -24.67 9.12
CA THR A 854 3.90 -24.96 9.03
C THR A 854 3.03 -23.84 9.60
N ASP A 855 3.65 -22.77 10.08
CA ASP A 855 3.02 -21.69 10.82
C ASP A 855 3.07 -20.34 10.10
N TRP A 856 3.26 -20.35 8.78
CA TRP A 856 3.14 -19.15 7.96
C TRP A 856 1.70 -18.70 7.87
N CYS A 857 1.45 -17.40 7.81
CA CYS A 857 0.12 -16.90 7.51
C CYS A 857 0.18 -15.58 6.74
N TYR A 858 -0.93 -15.27 6.08
CA TYR A 858 -1.12 -14.04 5.32
C TYR A 858 -2.49 -13.44 5.66
N THR A 859 -2.52 -12.18 6.08
CA THR A 859 -3.68 -11.61 6.79
C THR A 859 -4.82 -11.09 5.89
N GLU A 860 -4.67 -11.17 4.56
CA GLU A 860 -5.57 -10.52 3.61
C GLU A 860 -5.93 -11.46 2.44
N VAL A 861 -7.02 -11.17 1.74
CA VAL A 861 -7.43 -11.86 0.51
C VAL A 861 -6.50 -11.46 -0.64
N GLY A 862 -6.17 -12.39 -1.53
CA GLY A 862 -5.34 -12.09 -2.70
C GLY A 862 -4.42 -13.22 -3.13
N ASN A 863 -3.46 -12.90 -3.99
CA ASN A 863 -2.37 -13.77 -4.40
C ASN A 863 -1.06 -13.02 -4.19
N VAL A 864 -0.15 -13.54 -3.37
CA VAL A 864 0.95 -12.72 -2.80
C VAL A 864 2.30 -13.05 -3.42
N PHE A 865 3.03 -12.05 -3.89
CA PHE A 865 4.41 -12.21 -4.31
C PHE A 865 5.34 -12.04 -3.11
N LEU A 866 6.18 -13.05 -2.85
CA LEU A 866 7.06 -13.09 -1.69
C LEU A 866 8.51 -12.85 -2.08
N SER A 867 9.25 -12.18 -1.22
CA SER A 867 10.71 -12.07 -1.28
C SER A 867 11.35 -12.70 -0.05
N ALA A 868 12.57 -13.19 -0.21
CA ALA A 868 13.42 -13.70 0.86
C ALA A 868 14.78 -13.01 0.79
N SER A 869 15.34 -12.60 1.93
CA SER A 869 16.63 -11.92 1.96
C SER A 869 17.45 -12.24 3.20
N VAL A 870 18.76 -12.35 2.99
CA VAL A 870 19.81 -12.39 4.01
C VAL A 870 20.81 -11.29 3.70
N SER A 871 21.15 -10.50 4.71
CA SER A 871 22.27 -9.56 4.63
C SER A 871 23.46 -10.10 5.40
N ASN A 872 24.66 -9.84 4.91
CA ASN A 872 25.92 -10.21 5.57
C ASN A 872 26.06 -11.72 5.86
N TYR A 873 25.72 -12.58 4.90
CA TYR A 873 25.91 -14.02 4.99
C TYR A 873 27.40 -14.36 5.15
N LEU A 874 27.79 -14.70 6.38
CA LEU A 874 29.16 -15.05 6.83
C LEU A 874 30.25 -13.97 6.62
N ALA A 875 29.99 -12.92 5.86
CA ALA A 875 30.86 -11.77 5.69
C ALA A 875 30.05 -10.50 5.35
N PRO A 876 30.50 -9.30 5.76
CA PRO A 876 29.85 -8.04 5.41
C PRO A 876 29.65 -7.86 3.91
N GLY A 877 28.49 -7.34 3.51
CA GLY A 877 28.15 -7.06 2.11
C GLY A 877 27.84 -8.30 1.27
N VAL A 878 27.98 -9.52 1.82
CA VAL A 878 27.59 -10.76 1.14
C VAL A 878 26.09 -10.98 1.35
N ASN A 879 25.29 -10.54 0.38
CA ASN A 879 23.83 -10.69 0.46
C ASN A 879 23.36 -11.92 -0.32
N VAL A 880 22.28 -12.52 0.14
CA VAL A 880 21.56 -13.61 -0.55
C VAL A 880 20.11 -13.19 -0.67
N ALA A 881 19.54 -13.29 -1.87
CA ALA A 881 18.17 -12.89 -2.12
C ALA A 881 17.41 -13.96 -2.92
N GLY A 882 16.10 -13.87 -2.86
CA GLY A 882 15.19 -14.73 -3.60
C GLY A 882 13.78 -14.16 -3.67
N ASN A 883 12.97 -14.73 -4.55
CA ASN A 883 11.55 -14.42 -4.63
C ASN A 883 10.75 -15.64 -5.10
N SER A 884 9.43 -15.58 -4.94
CA SER A 884 8.52 -16.67 -5.29
C SER A 884 8.37 -16.91 -6.80
N GLY A 885 8.98 -16.09 -7.66
CA GLY A 885 9.06 -16.32 -9.11
C GLY A 885 10.31 -17.06 -9.57
N LEU A 886 11.23 -17.42 -8.67
CA LEU A 886 12.49 -18.12 -8.98
C LEU A 886 12.34 -19.65 -9.06
N ASP A 887 11.19 -20.14 -9.49
CA ASP A 887 10.91 -21.54 -9.77
C ASP A 887 10.49 -21.77 -11.23
N GLY A 888 10.80 -20.80 -12.10
CA GLY A 888 10.43 -20.79 -13.52
C GLY A 888 9.07 -20.16 -13.83
N SER A 889 8.26 -19.82 -12.81
CA SER A 889 6.97 -19.15 -13.00
C SER A 889 7.08 -17.68 -13.46
N GLY A 890 8.23 -17.03 -13.22
CA GLY A 890 8.45 -15.63 -13.58
C GLY A 890 7.78 -14.63 -12.63
N PRO A 891 8.12 -13.33 -12.70
CA PRO A 891 7.52 -12.32 -11.82
C PRO A 891 6.00 -12.16 -11.97
N ALA A 892 5.47 -12.44 -13.16
CA ALA A 892 4.03 -12.38 -13.42
C ALA A 892 3.28 -13.65 -12.96
N GLY A 893 3.98 -14.79 -12.83
CA GLY A 893 3.41 -16.08 -12.44
C GLY A 893 3.68 -16.46 -10.98
N GLY A 894 4.70 -15.88 -10.36
CA GLY A 894 5.22 -16.28 -9.04
C GLY A 894 4.39 -15.82 -7.83
N TYR A 895 3.15 -15.37 -8.02
CA TYR A 895 2.26 -15.04 -6.91
C TYR A 895 1.83 -16.33 -6.20
N VAL A 896 2.07 -16.40 -4.90
CA VAL A 896 1.78 -17.53 -4.02
C VAL A 896 0.31 -17.52 -3.63
N GLY A 897 -0.34 -18.65 -3.89
CA GLY A 897 -1.68 -19.01 -3.44
C GLY A 897 -2.80 -18.10 -3.91
N ARG A 898 -4.04 -18.51 -3.62
CA ARG A 898 -5.19 -17.61 -3.48
C ARG A 898 -5.67 -17.67 -2.03
N PHE A 899 -5.67 -16.54 -1.34
CA PHE A 899 -6.20 -16.41 0.01
C PHE A 899 -7.64 -15.90 -0.05
N ARG A 900 -8.55 -16.55 0.68
CA ARG A 900 -9.99 -16.20 0.78
C ARG A 900 -10.34 -15.74 2.20
N PRO A 901 -11.49 -15.09 2.46
CA PRO A 901 -11.93 -14.83 3.83
C PRO A 901 -12.14 -16.14 4.60
N LYS A 902 -12.10 -16.05 5.93
CA LYS A 902 -12.40 -17.18 6.82
C LYS A 902 -13.90 -17.37 7.00
N TYR A 903 -14.62 -16.28 7.27
CA TYR A 903 -16.06 -16.30 7.51
C TYR A 903 -16.70 -14.94 7.21
N PHE A 904 -18.03 -14.91 7.18
CA PHE A 904 -18.83 -13.69 7.17
C PHE A 904 -19.41 -13.38 8.55
N THR A 905 -19.65 -12.10 8.83
CA THR A 905 -20.43 -11.62 9.98
C THR A 905 -21.60 -10.75 9.50
N VAL A 906 -22.70 -10.72 10.25
CA VAL A 906 -23.90 -9.93 9.93
C VAL A 906 -24.06 -8.78 10.93
N ALA A 907 -24.39 -7.58 10.46
CA ALA A 907 -24.72 -6.42 11.28
C ALA A 907 -25.89 -5.62 10.70
N ASN A 908 -26.47 -4.74 11.50
CA ASN A 908 -27.51 -3.77 11.08
C ASN A 908 -28.71 -4.39 10.38
N ALA A 909 -29.10 -5.60 10.79
CA ALA A 909 -30.25 -6.29 10.22
C ALA A 909 -31.56 -5.55 10.58
N ASN A 910 -32.41 -5.35 9.58
CA ASN A 910 -33.74 -4.77 9.73
C ASN A 910 -34.72 -5.42 8.75
N LEU A 911 -36.01 -5.36 9.09
CA LEU A 911 -37.10 -5.87 8.27
C LEU A 911 -38.20 -4.80 8.15
N THR A 912 -38.50 -4.43 6.92
CA THR A 912 -39.54 -3.45 6.58
C THR A 912 -40.73 -4.16 5.95
N ASN A 913 -41.88 -4.06 6.59
CA ASN A 913 -43.13 -4.64 6.08
C ASN A 913 -43.72 -3.78 4.97
N ARG A 914 -44.44 -4.42 4.02
CA ARG A 914 -45.24 -3.75 2.98
C ARG A 914 -44.43 -2.68 2.24
N VAL A 915 -43.19 -3.01 1.87
CA VAL A 915 -42.20 -2.03 1.37
C VAL A 915 -42.73 -1.24 0.16
N LEU A 916 -43.50 -1.90 -0.71
CA LEU A 916 -44.07 -1.30 -1.93
C LEU A 916 -45.26 -0.38 -1.66
N ALA A 917 -45.90 -0.48 -0.49
CA ALA A 917 -47.03 0.38 -0.12
C ALA A 917 -46.58 1.72 0.49
N GLY A 918 -45.30 1.87 0.86
CA GLY A 918 -44.75 3.14 1.37
C GLY A 918 -45.47 3.66 2.63
N CYS A 919 -45.88 2.75 3.53
CA CYS A 919 -46.71 3.08 4.68
C CYS A 919 -46.05 4.13 5.60
N SER A 920 -46.82 5.16 5.97
CA SER A 920 -46.44 6.15 6.99
C SER A 920 -47.59 6.31 8.00
N PRO A 921 -47.41 5.92 9.28
CA PRO A 921 -46.22 5.28 9.87
C PRO A 921 -45.94 3.88 9.27
N ALA A 922 -44.73 3.35 9.52
CA ALA A 922 -44.31 2.04 9.01
C ALA A 922 -45.26 0.92 9.48
N SER A 923 -45.57 -0.02 8.59
CA SER A 923 -46.48 -1.14 8.90
C SER A 923 -45.84 -2.13 9.87
N THR A 924 -46.64 -2.63 10.81
CA THR A 924 -46.23 -3.68 11.78
C THR A 924 -46.55 -5.10 11.33
N PHE A 925 -47.12 -5.26 10.13
CA PHE A 925 -47.47 -6.55 9.53
C PHE A 925 -47.32 -6.48 8.00
N THR A 926 -47.23 -7.63 7.34
CA THR A 926 -47.33 -7.76 5.88
C THR A 926 -48.35 -8.83 5.50
N TYR A 927 -48.97 -8.73 4.33
CA TYR A 927 -49.81 -9.81 3.82
C TYR A 927 -48.94 -10.93 3.20
N MET A 928 -49.45 -12.17 3.18
CA MET A 928 -48.86 -13.24 2.35
C MET A 928 -48.87 -12.79 0.89
N GLU A 929 -47.80 -13.09 0.15
CA GLU A 929 -47.53 -12.64 -1.22
C GLU A 929 -47.29 -11.12 -1.39
N GLU A 930 -47.34 -10.36 -0.29
CA GLU A 930 -46.90 -8.97 -0.28
C GLU A 930 -45.42 -8.90 0.12
N ALA A 931 -44.62 -8.15 -0.64
CA ALA A 931 -43.18 -8.04 -0.40
C ALA A 931 -42.88 -7.29 0.91
N MET A 932 -42.06 -7.93 1.75
CA MET A 932 -41.27 -7.29 2.79
C MET A 932 -39.82 -7.13 2.29
N GLU A 933 -39.08 -6.19 2.86
CA GLU A 933 -37.68 -5.95 2.51
C GLU A 933 -36.82 -6.08 3.76
N THR A 934 -35.79 -6.90 3.68
CA THR A 934 -34.77 -7.01 4.73
C THR A 934 -33.50 -6.34 4.28
N GLY A 935 -32.91 -5.54 5.16
CA GLY A 935 -31.61 -4.90 4.94
C GLY A 935 -30.60 -5.37 5.99
N PHE A 936 -29.36 -5.65 5.61
CA PHE A 936 -28.29 -6.01 6.53
C PHE A 936 -26.91 -5.74 5.91
N LYS A 937 -25.87 -5.72 6.74
CA LYS A 937 -24.48 -5.58 6.32
C LYS A 937 -23.75 -6.91 6.52
N LEU A 938 -23.07 -7.38 5.48
CA LEU A 938 -22.14 -8.51 5.52
C LEU A 938 -20.70 -8.02 5.54
N SER A 939 -19.89 -8.55 6.46
CA SER A 939 -18.44 -8.30 6.51
C SER A 939 -17.67 -9.60 6.28
N ALA A 940 -16.75 -9.61 5.32
CA ALA A 940 -15.80 -10.70 5.10
C ALA A 940 -14.61 -10.55 6.05
N LYS A 941 -14.35 -11.58 6.86
CA LYS A 941 -13.37 -11.55 7.94
C LYS A 941 -12.25 -12.57 7.73
N ASN A 942 -11.03 -12.21 8.14
CA ASN A 942 -9.92 -13.15 8.27
C ASN A 942 -10.02 -13.93 9.59
N ALA A 943 -9.09 -14.85 9.84
CA ALA A 943 -9.06 -15.66 11.07
C ALA A 943 -8.79 -14.84 12.36
N LEU A 944 -8.44 -13.56 12.24
CA LEU A 944 -8.10 -12.63 13.33
C LEU A 944 -9.20 -11.55 13.54
N ASP A 945 -10.42 -11.77 13.02
CA ASP A 945 -11.56 -10.82 13.06
C ASP A 945 -11.34 -9.50 12.27
N GLY A 946 -10.22 -9.36 11.57
CA GLY A 946 -9.96 -8.25 10.65
C GLY A 946 -10.80 -8.36 9.38
N VAL A 947 -11.29 -7.22 8.86
CA VAL A 947 -12.00 -7.19 7.57
C VAL A 947 -11.01 -7.41 6.44
N THR A 948 -11.28 -8.36 5.55
CA THR A 948 -10.47 -8.62 4.36
C THR A 948 -10.84 -7.66 3.25
N GLN A 949 -10.10 -6.55 3.13
CA GLN A 949 -10.43 -5.45 2.23
C GLN A 949 -10.44 -5.88 0.76
N ASN A 950 -9.63 -6.86 0.41
CA ASN A 950 -9.52 -7.32 -0.98
C ASN A 950 -10.69 -8.21 -1.42
N TYR A 951 -11.55 -8.64 -0.50
CA TYR A 951 -12.80 -9.31 -0.85
C TYR A 951 -13.79 -8.31 -1.44
N THR A 952 -13.65 -8.06 -2.73
CA THR A 952 -14.39 -7.04 -3.48
C THR A 952 -14.89 -7.64 -4.79
N THR A 953 -16.09 -7.25 -5.22
CA THR A 953 -16.72 -7.75 -6.45
C THR A 953 -15.98 -7.26 -7.70
N ALA A 954 -15.56 -6.00 -7.72
CA ALA A 954 -14.84 -5.40 -8.86
C ALA A 954 -13.49 -6.07 -9.16
N SER A 955 -12.80 -6.60 -8.13
CA SER A 955 -11.54 -7.34 -8.27
C SER A 955 -11.75 -8.83 -8.52
N GLY A 956 -13.00 -9.32 -8.54
CA GLY A 956 -13.35 -10.72 -8.77
C GLY A 956 -13.03 -11.67 -7.62
N TYR A 957 -12.56 -11.19 -6.46
CA TYR A 957 -12.30 -12.02 -5.28
C TYR A 957 -13.56 -12.31 -4.47
N ALA A 958 -14.56 -11.42 -4.50
CA ALA A 958 -15.85 -11.73 -3.90
C ALA A 958 -16.53 -12.85 -4.70
N LYS A 959 -16.81 -13.98 -4.05
CA LYS A 959 -17.52 -15.14 -4.63
C LYS A 959 -18.97 -15.23 -4.19
N LEU A 960 -19.40 -14.33 -3.29
CA LEU A 960 -20.79 -14.14 -2.91
C LEU A 960 -21.33 -12.95 -3.72
N ASP A 961 -22.40 -13.18 -4.49
CA ASP A 961 -23.09 -12.16 -5.27
C ASP A 961 -24.54 -12.00 -4.78
N PRO A 962 -24.79 -11.10 -3.82
CA PRO A 962 -26.13 -10.87 -3.28
C PRO A 962 -27.16 -10.46 -4.33
N ALA A 963 -26.76 -9.72 -5.38
CA ALA A 963 -27.66 -9.17 -6.37
C ALA A 963 -27.97 -10.18 -7.50
N GLY A 964 -26.94 -10.83 -8.04
CA GLY A 964 -27.07 -11.78 -9.14
C GLY A 964 -27.50 -13.19 -8.71
N SER A 965 -27.29 -13.58 -7.45
CA SER A 965 -27.71 -14.88 -6.92
C SER A 965 -28.29 -14.79 -5.50
N PRO A 966 -29.52 -14.29 -5.31
CA PRO A 966 -30.14 -14.13 -4.00
C PRO A 966 -30.25 -15.43 -3.20
N ALA A 967 -30.32 -16.59 -3.87
CA ALA A 967 -30.33 -17.90 -3.23
C ALA A 967 -29.05 -18.17 -2.42
N SER A 968 -27.91 -17.58 -2.79
CA SER A 968 -26.64 -17.71 -2.07
C SER A 968 -26.65 -17.06 -0.69
N LEU A 969 -27.66 -16.23 -0.38
CA LEU A 969 -27.88 -15.65 0.95
C LEU A 969 -28.51 -16.65 1.93
N GLY A 970 -29.02 -17.79 1.44
CA GLY A 970 -29.57 -18.86 2.27
C GLY A 970 -30.71 -18.37 3.16
N PHE A 971 -31.79 -17.85 2.58
CA PHE A 971 -32.95 -17.39 3.35
C PHE A 971 -33.68 -18.57 3.99
N GLY A 972 -33.95 -18.45 5.29
CA GLY A 972 -34.75 -19.38 6.07
C GLY A 972 -35.84 -18.66 6.85
N ALA A 973 -37.00 -19.28 7.04
CA ALA A 973 -38.09 -18.70 7.81
C ALA A 973 -38.85 -19.72 8.63
N ARG A 974 -39.36 -19.28 9.78
CA ARG A 974 -40.19 -20.11 10.67
C ARG A 974 -41.24 -19.28 11.40
N ASN A 975 -42.23 -19.95 11.97
CA ASN A 975 -43.13 -19.40 12.98
C ASN A 975 -43.32 -20.44 14.09
N GLY A 976 -42.69 -20.21 15.26
CA GLY A 976 -42.57 -21.24 16.29
C GLY A 976 -41.77 -22.43 15.79
N THR A 977 -42.33 -23.64 15.86
CA THR A 977 -41.71 -24.88 15.34
C THR A 977 -42.02 -25.15 13.87
N THR A 978 -42.85 -24.32 13.23
CA THR A 978 -43.24 -24.53 11.83
C THR A 978 -42.19 -23.91 10.91
N ASN A 979 -41.48 -24.74 10.15
CA ASN A 979 -40.57 -24.29 9.09
C ASN A 979 -41.39 -23.80 7.88
N LEU A 980 -41.16 -22.55 7.49
CA LEU A 980 -41.84 -21.85 6.40
C LEU A 980 -40.91 -21.56 5.21
N THR A 981 -39.66 -22.03 5.24
CA THR A 981 -38.62 -21.72 4.26
C THR A 981 -39.02 -22.07 2.83
N ALA A 982 -39.65 -23.23 2.62
CA ALA A 982 -40.11 -23.67 1.30
C ALA A 982 -41.20 -22.77 0.68
N ARG A 983 -41.81 -21.89 1.49
CA ARG A 983 -42.84 -20.93 1.05
C ARG A 983 -42.29 -19.53 0.80
N LEU A 984 -40.99 -19.30 1.00
CA LEU A 984 -40.39 -18.00 0.69
C LEU A 984 -40.33 -17.80 -0.83
N ASP A 985 -40.77 -16.62 -1.27
CA ASP A 985 -40.51 -16.11 -2.61
C ASP A 985 -39.43 -15.04 -2.54
N LEU A 986 -38.34 -15.26 -3.26
CA LEU A 986 -37.23 -14.31 -3.31
C LEU A 986 -37.47 -13.39 -4.50
N GLY A 987 -37.75 -12.12 -4.22
CA GLY A 987 -37.88 -11.09 -5.23
C GLY A 987 -36.50 -10.58 -5.66
N SER A 988 -36.37 -9.27 -5.78
CA SER A 988 -35.08 -8.63 -6.08
C SER A 988 -34.20 -8.56 -4.83
N ALA A 989 -32.89 -8.79 -5.00
CA ALA A 989 -31.88 -8.42 -4.03
C ALA A 989 -30.85 -7.46 -4.65
N SER A 990 -30.18 -6.71 -3.79
CA SER A 990 -29.08 -5.81 -4.14
C SER A 990 -27.95 -5.97 -3.14
N GLY A 991 -26.77 -5.49 -3.51
CA GLY A 991 -25.57 -5.54 -2.70
C GLY A 991 -24.36 -5.98 -3.52
N SER A 992 -23.22 -5.40 -3.20
CA SER A 992 -21.93 -5.72 -3.83
C SER A 992 -20.85 -5.53 -2.78
N PHE A 993 -19.84 -6.40 -2.78
CA PHE A 993 -18.74 -6.29 -1.84
C PHE A 993 -17.76 -5.21 -2.31
N VAL A 994 -17.48 -4.26 -1.43
CA VAL A 994 -16.45 -3.25 -1.58
C VAL A 994 -15.66 -3.18 -0.28
N ALA A 995 -14.35 -3.34 -0.36
CA ALA A 995 -13.47 -3.33 0.82
C ALA A 995 -13.85 -4.39 1.88
N GLY A 996 -14.30 -5.58 1.45
CA GLY A 996 -14.71 -6.66 2.35
C GLY A 996 -16.10 -6.49 2.97
N GLU A 997 -16.87 -5.48 2.53
CA GLU A 997 -18.16 -5.14 3.12
C GLU A 997 -19.24 -5.05 2.03
N ALA A 998 -20.44 -5.58 2.32
CA ALA A 998 -21.60 -5.45 1.44
C ALA A 998 -22.82 -5.01 2.25
N THR A 999 -23.48 -3.93 1.81
CA THR A 999 -24.83 -3.60 2.28
C THR A 999 -25.82 -4.29 1.35
N VAL A 1000 -26.61 -5.20 1.91
CA VAL A 1000 -27.56 -6.05 1.19
C VAL A 1000 -28.96 -5.59 1.52
N ALA A 1001 -29.80 -5.47 0.49
CA ALA A 1001 -31.24 -5.32 0.64
C ALA A 1001 -31.92 -6.40 -0.21
N ALA A 1002 -32.83 -7.17 0.37
CA ALA A 1002 -33.51 -8.27 -0.31
C ALA A 1002 -35.02 -8.19 -0.06
N ARG A 1003 -35.79 -8.30 -1.14
CA ARG A 1003 -37.24 -8.44 -1.06
C ARG A 1003 -37.60 -9.90 -0.95
N VAL A 1004 -38.41 -10.21 0.04
CA VAL A 1004 -38.88 -11.55 0.34
C VAL A 1004 -40.39 -11.46 0.57
N SER A 1005 -41.15 -12.45 0.14
CA SER A 1005 -42.55 -12.61 0.56
C SER A 1005 -42.80 -14.05 0.99
N LEU A 1006 -43.85 -14.26 1.79
CA LEU A 1006 -44.32 -15.59 2.13
C LEU A 1006 -45.48 -15.95 1.21
N ARG A 1007 -45.34 -16.98 0.39
CA ARG A 1007 -46.43 -17.48 -0.47
C ARG A 1007 -47.58 -18.02 0.36
N ARG A 1008 -48.81 -17.91 -0.15
CA ARG A 1008 -49.96 -18.63 0.40
C ARG A 1008 -49.71 -20.13 0.34
N ALA A 1009 -50.40 -20.90 1.19
CA ALA A 1009 -50.32 -22.36 1.13
C ALA A 1009 -50.86 -22.82 -0.23
N SER A 1010 -50.37 -23.94 -0.78
CA SER A 1010 -50.92 -24.51 -2.01
C SER A 1010 -51.86 -25.68 -1.66
N PRO A 1011 -53.12 -25.70 -2.15
CA PRO A 1011 -53.84 -24.59 -2.80
C PRO A 1011 -54.11 -23.45 -1.81
N ASP A 1012 -54.37 -22.22 -2.31
CA ASP A 1012 -54.46 -20.91 -1.63
C ASP A 1012 -55.50 -20.81 -0.47
N ASN A 1013 -55.44 -21.76 0.46
CA ASN A 1013 -56.29 -21.86 1.62
C ASN A 1013 -55.80 -20.88 2.70
N PRO A 1014 -56.72 -20.20 3.41
CA PRO A 1014 -56.37 -19.31 4.50
C PRO A 1014 -55.67 -20.06 5.64
N ASP A 1015 -54.49 -19.59 6.00
CA ASP A 1015 -53.70 -20.08 7.12
C ASP A 1015 -53.05 -18.93 7.91
N GLY A 1016 -52.39 -19.28 9.01
CA GLY A 1016 -51.96 -18.31 10.02
C GLY A 1016 -53.12 -17.82 10.91
N PRO A 1017 -53.03 -16.63 11.51
CA PRO A 1017 -51.98 -15.63 11.32
C PRO A 1017 -50.62 -16.08 11.89
N PHE A 1018 -49.54 -15.71 11.22
CA PHE A 1018 -48.18 -15.93 11.73
C PHE A 1018 -47.75 -14.71 12.52
N GLU A 1019 -48.06 -14.70 13.81
CA GLU A 1019 -47.82 -13.56 14.70
C GLU A 1019 -46.35 -13.43 15.17
N ALA A 1020 -45.54 -14.48 14.95
CA ALA A 1020 -44.12 -14.51 15.29
C ALA A 1020 -43.29 -15.09 14.13
N PHE A 1021 -43.52 -14.59 12.91
CA PHE A 1021 -42.73 -14.96 11.75
C PHE A 1021 -41.29 -14.43 11.90
N GLU A 1022 -40.31 -15.33 11.91
CA GLU A 1022 -38.89 -15.01 11.99
C GLU A 1022 -38.21 -15.31 10.65
N LEU A 1023 -37.41 -14.37 10.17
CA LEU A 1023 -36.63 -14.50 8.93
C LEU A 1023 -35.14 -14.53 9.30
N GLY A 1024 -34.40 -15.44 8.68
CA GLY A 1024 -32.95 -15.57 8.84
C GLY A 1024 -32.22 -15.77 7.51
N ILE A 1025 -30.89 -15.64 7.57
CA ILE A 1025 -29.96 -15.83 6.46
C ILE A 1025 -28.81 -16.76 6.86
N ALA A 1026 -28.28 -17.49 5.88
CA ALA A 1026 -27.10 -18.33 6.00
C ALA A 1026 -26.26 -18.22 4.72
N PRO A 1027 -25.66 -17.04 4.43
CA PRO A 1027 -24.90 -16.84 3.21
C PRO A 1027 -23.71 -17.79 3.11
N GLN A 1028 -23.53 -18.37 1.92
CA GLN A 1028 -22.36 -19.18 1.59
C GLN A 1028 -21.89 -18.83 0.17
N ASP A 1029 -20.60 -18.56 0.04
CA ASP A 1029 -20.00 -18.27 -1.26
C ASP A 1029 -19.51 -19.54 -1.98
N ALA A 1030 -19.13 -19.41 -3.26
CA ALA A 1030 -18.68 -20.55 -4.06
C ALA A 1030 -17.35 -21.18 -3.60
N ASP A 1031 -16.59 -20.49 -2.74
CA ASP A 1031 -15.39 -21.03 -2.10
C ASP A 1031 -15.72 -21.77 -0.79
N GLY A 1032 -16.98 -21.75 -0.35
CA GLY A 1032 -17.44 -22.32 0.91
C GLY A 1032 -17.19 -21.41 2.11
N VAL A 1033 -16.99 -20.10 1.92
CA VAL A 1033 -16.98 -19.14 3.02
C VAL A 1033 -18.42 -18.97 3.48
N ALA A 1034 -18.69 -19.22 4.76
CA ALA A 1034 -20.01 -19.11 5.37
C ALA A 1034 -19.97 -18.19 6.59
N LEU A 1035 -21.12 -18.00 7.23
CA LEU A 1035 -21.17 -17.35 8.54
C LEU A 1035 -20.35 -18.10 9.59
N ARG A 1036 -19.82 -17.36 10.56
CA ARG A 1036 -19.18 -17.97 11.72
C ARG A 1036 -20.23 -18.76 12.52
N PRO A 1037 -19.99 -20.05 12.86
CA PRO A 1037 -20.98 -20.87 13.58
C PRO A 1037 -21.46 -20.25 14.90
N ALA A 1038 -20.58 -19.52 15.60
CA ALA A 1038 -20.91 -18.84 16.85
C ALA A 1038 -21.89 -17.66 16.69
N ASP A 1039 -22.09 -17.15 15.47
CA ASP A 1039 -23.00 -16.03 15.21
C ASP A 1039 -24.43 -16.51 14.92
N LEU A 1040 -24.64 -17.80 14.60
CA LEU A 1040 -25.95 -18.38 14.27
C LEU A 1040 -26.87 -18.33 15.51
N ASN A 1041 -28.08 -17.78 15.33
CA ASN A 1041 -29.02 -17.51 16.42
C ASN A 1041 -30.49 -17.85 16.12
N LEU A 1042 -30.75 -18.47 14.96
CA LEU A 1042 -32.07 -18.96 14.54
C LEU A 1042 -31.93 -20.42 14.11
N ASP A 1043 -32.84 -21.26 14.59
CA ASP A 1043 -32.97 -22.67 14.23
C ASP A 1043 -34.24 -22.83 13.38
N VAL A 1044 -34.09 -22.84 12.06
CA VAL A 1044 -35.20 -22.78 11.10
C VAL A 1044 -35.87 -24.15 10.90
N ASP A 1045 -35.10 -25.24 10.93
CA ASP A 1045 -35.59 -26.59 10.70
C ASP A 1045 -35.90 -27.38 11.99
N GLY A 1046 -35.47 -26.90 13.15
CA GLY A 1046 -35.66 -27.55 14.45
C GLY A 1046 -34.68 -28.69 14.70
N VAL A 1047 -33.58 -28.79 13.93
CA VAL A 1047 -32.66 -29.92 13.94
C VAL A 1047 -31.21 -29.42 14.03
N GLY A 1048 -30.46 -29.95 15.00
CA GLY A 1048 -29.00 -29.71 15.06
C GLY A 1048 -28.58 -28.33 15.59
N GLY A 1049 -29.53 -27.50 16.04
CA GLY A 1049 -29.27 -26.20 16.66
C GLY A 1049 -29.44 -25.03 15.68
N ASN A 1050 -28.89 -23.86 16.02
CA ASN A 1050 -29.04 -22.68 15.17
C ASN A 1050 -28.30 -22.86 13.83
N ASP A 1051 -29.01 -22.67 12.73
CA ASP A 1051 -28.56 -22.87 11.35
C ASP A 1051 -28.53 -21.55 10.54
N HIS A 1052 -29.18 -20.48 11.03
CA HIS A 1052 -29.24 -19.17 10.39
C HIS A 1052 -28.95 -18.03 11.39
N VAL A 1053 -28.62 -16.84 10.87
CA VAL A 1053 -28.70 -15.57 11.61
C VAL A 1053 -30.06 -14.91 11.34
N LYS A 1054 -30.81 -14.65 12.41
CA LYS A 1054 -32.07 -13.90 12.39
C LYS A 1054 -31.83 -12.46 11.91
N VAL A 1055 -32.53 -12.06 10.86
CA VAL A 1055 -32.50 -10.70 10.29
C VAL A 1055 -33.75 -9.88 10.62
N GLY A 1056 -34.82 -10.53 11.05
CA GLY A 1056 -36.03 -9.83 11.45
C GLY A 1056 -37.11 -10.74 12.01
N GLN A 1057 -38.13 -10.09 12.58
CA GLN A 1057 -39.35 -10.74 13.02
C GLN A 1057 -40.53 -9.82 12.73
N THR A 1058 -41.64 -10.38 12.26
CA THR A 1058 -42.85 -9.62 11.96
C THR A 1058 -44.12 -10.48 12.05
N ARG A 1059 -45.25 -9.86 11.74
CA ARG A 1059 -46.56 -10.52 11.57
C ARG A 1059 -46.83 -10.71 10.09
N VAL A 1060 -47.16 -11.93 9.68
CA VAL A 1060 -47.58 -12.25 8.30
C VAL A 1060 -49.02 -12.75 8.32
N ARG A 1061 -49.88 -12.15 7.50
CA ARG A 1061 -51.33 -12.40 7.51
C ARG A 1061 -51.85 -12.80 6.14
N PHE A 1062 -52.79 -13.73 6.09
CA PHE A 1062 -53.57 -13.98 4.87
C PHE A 1062 -54.62 -12.87 4.71
N GLY A 1063 -54.53 -12.07 3.64
CA GLY A 1063 -55.39 -10.90 3.40
C GLY A 1063 -56.46 -11.12 2.34
N ARG A 1064 -57.56 -10.37 2.42
CA ARG A 1064 -58.51 -10.20 1.31
C ARG A 1064 -59.16 -8.81 1.33
N LEU A 1065 -59.58 -8.31 0.18
CA LEU A 1065 -60.40 -7.11 0.05
C LEU A 1065 -61.87 -7.54 -0.08
N ARG A 1066 -62.74 -7.01 0.78
CA ARG A 1066 -64.18 -7.26 0.75
C ARG A 1066 -64.93 -6.02 0.31
N LEU A 1067 -65.80 -6.22 -0.67
CA LEU A 1067 -66.75 -5.22 -1.15
C LEU A 1067 -68.17 -5.70 -0.83
N ALA A 1068 -69.03 -4.82 -0.32
CA ALA A 1068 -70.42 -5.15 -0.02
C ALA A 1068 -71.38 -4.38 -0.94
N ASN A 1069 -72.55 -4.97 -1.17
CA ASN A 1069 -73.63 -4.29 -1.88
C ASN A 1069 -74.09 -3.06 -1.09
N ALA A 1070 -74.51 -2.03 -1.80
CA ALA A 1070 -75.03 -0.80 -1.21
C ALA A 1070 -76.25 -0.32 -1.98
N TYR A 1071 -77.12 0.42 -1.32
CA TYR A 1071 -78.30 1.00 -1.94
C TYR A 1071 -78.62 2.36 -1.32
N GLY A 1072 -79.22 3.27 -2.09
CA GLY A 1072 -79.56 4.61 -1.61
C GLY A 1072 -80.39 5.42 -2.61
N SER A 1073 -80.63 6.68 -2.28
CA SER A 1073 -81.30 7.60 -3.21
C SER A 1073 -80.35 8.03 -4.33
N GLU A 1074 -80.89 8.19 -5.53
CA GLU A 1074 -80.28 8.83 -6.69
C GLU A 1074 -79.85 10.30 -6.45
N LEU A 1075 -80.30 10.91 -5.35
CA LEU A 1075 -80.02 12.31 -5.00
C LEU A 1075 -78.82 12.50 -4.06
N LEU A 1076 -78.23 11.42 -3.54
CA LEU A 1076 -77.12 11.45 -2.57
C LEU A 1076 -75.97 10.57 -3.06
N ASP A 1077 -74.74 10.99 -2.76
CA ASP A 1077 -73.58 10.13 -2.97
C ASP A 1077 -73.75 8.87 -2.11
N LEU A 1078 -73.54 7.69 -2.70
CA LEU A 1078 -73.76 6.41 -2.06
C LEU A 1078 -72.45 5.85 -1.51
N PRO A 1079 -72.25 5.78 -0.19
CA PRO A 1079 -71.11 5.08 0.39
C PRO A 1079 -71.20 3.59 0.09
N ILE A 1080 -70.12 3.02 -0.44
CA ILE A 1080 -70.00 1.58 -0.69
C ILE A 1080 -69.11 0.98 0.42
N PRO A 1081 -69.63 0.07 1.27
CA PRO A 1081 -68.79 -0.53 2.29
C PRO A 1081 -67.69 -1.38 1.67
N ILE A 1082 -66.45 -0.92 1.83
CA ILE A 1082 -65.24 -1.60 1.38
C ILE A 1082 -64.27 -1.73 2.56
N ARG A 1083 -63.69 -2.91 2.74
CA ARG A 1083 -62.74 -3.17 3.83
C ARG A 1083 -61.69 -4.20 3.45
N VAL A 1084 -60.49 -4.04 3.98
CA VAL A 1084 -59.47 -5.09 3.96
C VAL A 1084 -59.65 -5.97 5.20
N GLU A 1085 -59.72 -7.27 4.98
CA GLU A 1085 -59.86 -8.29 6.02
C GLU A 1085 -58.60 -9.16 6.08
N HIS A 1086 -58.38 -9.83 7.22
CA HIS A 1086 -57.38 -10.89 7.34
C HIS A 1086 -57.97 -12.12 8.04
N TRP A 1087 -57.38 -13.29 7.79
CA TRP A 1087 -57.70 -14.52 8.52
C TRP A 1087 -57.12 -14.46 9.95
N ASN A 1088 -57.94 -14.75 10.96
CA ASN A 1088 -57.53 -14.75 12.37
C ASN A 1088 -57.33 -16.17 12.96
N GLY A 1089 -57.33 -17.20 12.12
CA GLY A 1089 -57.27 -18.61 12.53
C GLY A 1089 -58.62 -19.32 12.47
N VAL A 1090 -59.73 -18.59 12.57
CA VAL A 1090 -61.10 -19.16 12.53
C VAL A 1090 -62.02 -18.50 11.50
N GLY A 1091 -61.75 -17.25 11.13
CA GLY A 1091 -62.58 -16.47 10.21
C GLY A 1091 -61.87 -15.22 9.70
N PHE A 1092 -62.48 -14.55 8.73
CA PHE A 1092 -62.01 -13.25 8.25
C PHE A 1092 -62.57 -12.11 9.11
N VAL A 1093 -61.68 -11.24 9.58
CA VAL A 1093 -62.00 -10.03 10.37
C VAL A 1093 -61.37 -8.80 9.72
N THR A 1094 -61.92 -7.61 9.97
CA THR A 1094 -61.34 -6.36 9.47
C THR A 1094 -59.91 -6.17 9.98
N ASN A 1095 -58.97 -5.83 9.09
CA ASN A 1095 -57.59 -5.57 9.48
C ASN A 1095 -57.43 -4.14 10.02
N GLY A 1096 -57.68 -3.96 11.32
CA GLY A 1096 -57.56 -2.67 12.00
C GLY A 1096 -56.16 -2.04 11.94
N ASP A 1097 -55.12 -2.83 11.70
CA ASP A 1097 -53.74 -2.34 11.57
C ASP A 1097 -53.46 -1.74 10.18
N ASP A 1098 -54.34 -1.93 9.18
CA ASP A 1098 -54.14 -1.42 7.83
C ASP A 1098 -54.63 0.03 7.66
N GLY A 1099 -53.70 0.97 7.73
CA GLY A 1099 -53.94 2.39 7.39
C GLY A 1099 -53.28 2.85 6.08
N CYS A 1100 -52.59 1.96 5.35
CA CYS A 1100 -51.75 2.35 4.21
C CYS A 1100 -52.19 1.76 2.87
N THR A 1101 -53.16 0.83 2.84
CA THR A 1101 -53.74 0.41 1.56
C THR A 1101 -54.41 1.59 0.84
N ARG A 1102 -54.12 1.73 -0.44
CA ARG A 1102 -54.68 2.73 -1.36
C ARG A 1102 -55.11 2.03 -2.65
N LEU A 1103 -56.23 2.43 -3.22
CA LEU A 1103 -56.70 1.97 -4.53
C LEU A 1103 -56.85 3.17 -5.45
N ALA A 1104 -56.46 3.03 -6.72
CA ALA A 1104 -56.77 4.01 -7.73
C ALA A 1104 -58.27 3.93 -8.06
N ALA A 1105 -58.95 5.08 -8.07
CA ALA A 1105 -60.37 5.14 -8.44
C ALA A 1105 -60.60 4.61 -9.87
N SER A 1106 -59.61 4.74 -10.75
CA SER A 1106 -59.64 4.21 -12.13
C SER A 1106 -59.66 2.67 -12.21
N ASN A 1107 -59.20 1.98 -11.18
CA ASN A 1107 -59.17 0.51 -11.13
C ASN A 1107 -60.41 -0.07 -10.44
N VAL A 1108 -61.37 0.77 -10.08
CA VAL A 1108 -62.72 0.35 -9.68
C VAL A 1108 -63.62 0.44 -10.90
N LEU A 1109 -63.89 -0.71 -11.50
CA LEU A 1109 -64.63 -0.84 -12.75
C LEU A 1109 -66.14 -0.86 -12.50
N LEU A 1110 -66.87 -0.01 -13.19
CA LEU A 1110 -68.34 0.01 -13.19
C LEU A 1110 -68.88 -0.69 -14.44
N PHE A 1111 -69.70 -1.71 -14.26
CA PHE A 1111 -70.23 -2.54 -15.34
C PHE A 1111 -71.65 -3.05 -15.05
N ASN A 1112 -72.28 -3.67 -16.05
CA ASN A 1112 -73.62 -4.26 -15.93
C ASN A 1112 -74.66 -3.29 -15.33
N TYR A 1113 -74.81 -2.15 -15.98
CA TYR A 1113 -75.83 -1.15 -15.66
C TYR A 1113 -77.23 -1.70 -15.97
N GLN A 1114 -78.16 -1.55 -15.03
CA GLN A 1114 -79.53 -2.10 -15.10
C GLN A 1114 -80.54 -1.06 -14.63
N GLY A 1115 -81.77 -1.10 -15.17
CA GLY A 1115 -82.80 -0.08 -14.89
C GLY A 1115 -82.59 1.20 -15.70
N ASN A 1116 -82.98 2.34 -15.15
CA ASN A 1116 -82.76 3.68 -15.72
C ASN A 1116 -81.48 4.33 -15.14
N LEU A 1117 -80.36 3.62 -15.19
CA LEU A 1117 -79.03 4.11 -14.83
C LEU A 1117 -78.07 3.78 -15.97
N ASN A 1118 -77.42 4.78 -16.55
CA ASN A 1118 -76.53 4.64 -17.70
C ASN A 1118 -75.06 4.92 -17.34
N PRO A 1119 -74.09 4.42 -18.14
CA PRO A 1119 -72.69 4.77 -17.99
C PRO A 1119 -72.46 6.30 -18.01
N GLY A 1120 -71.68 6.80 -17.05
CA GLY A 1120 -71.37 8.23 -16.92
C GLY A 1120 -72.34 9.03 -16.03
N GLU A 1121 -73.49 8.46 -15.64
CA GLU A 1121 -74.41 9.10 -14.70
C GLU A 1121 -73.90 9.02 -13.26
N THR A 1122 -73.13 7.98 -12.91
CA THR A 1122 -72.43 7.85 -11.62
C THR A 1122 -70.94 7.54 -11.84
N SER A 1123 -70.12 7.92 -10.88
CA SER A 1123 -68.66 7.75 -10.93
C SER A 1123 -68.09 7.41 -9.55
N VAL A 1124 -66.94 6.76 -9.55
CA VAL A 1124 -66.20 6.40 -8.33
C VAL A 1124 -65.65 7.65 -7.66
N ALA A 1125 -65.89 7.79 -6.35
CA ALA A 1125 -65.37 8.87 -5.52
C ALA A 1125 -64.84 8.31 -4.18
N PRO A 1126 -63.83 8.95 -3.55
CA PRO A 1126 -63.04 10.07 -4.08
C PRO A 1126 -62.08 9.64 -5.21
N ALA A 1127 -61.80 10.55 -6.14
CA ALA A 1127 -60.79 10.41 -7.19
C ALA A 1127 -59.63 11.41 -6.92
N PRO A 1128 -58.36 11.07 -7.21
CA PRO A 1128 -57.93 9.87 -7.94
C PRO A 1128 -57.76 8.60 -7.07
N THR A 1129 -57.90 8.68 -5.74
CA THR A 1129 -57.50 7.59 -4.83
C THR A 1129 -58.52 7.32 -3.74
N ILE A 1130 -58.85 6.05 -3.53
CA ILE A 1130 -59.60 5.53 -2.37
C ILE A 1130 -58.60 5.16 -1.28
N SER A 1131 -58.80 5.71 -0.08
CA SER A 1131 -57.89 5.52 1.05
C SER A 1131 -58.52 4.68 2.15
N PHE A 1132 -57.72 3.81 2.75
CA PHE A 1132 -58.12 2.98 3.88
C PHE A 1132 -57.57 3.54 5.19
N SER A 1133 -58.40 3.50 6.23
CA SER A 1133 -58.04 3.81 7.61
C SER A 1133 -58.64 2.74 8.52
N ALA A 1134 -57.82 2.15 9.38
CA ALA A 1134 -58.20 1.01 10.23
C ALA A 1134 -58.91 -0.12 9.46
N GLY A 1135 -58.42 -0.40 8.25
CA GLY A 1135 -58.94 -1.42 7.36
C GLY A 1135 -60.23 -1.06 6.62
N VAL A 1136 -60.80 0.13 6.80
CA VAL A 1136 -62.05 0.57 6.15
C VAL A 1136 -61.75 1.64 5.10
N GLY A 1137 -62.25 1.45 3.88
CA GLY A 1137 -62.06 2.39 2.78
C GLY A 1137 -63.22 3.38 2.65
N ASN A 1138 -62.93 4.56 2.10
CA ASN A 1138 -63.87 5.67 1.95
C ASN A 1138 -64.61 5.70 0.59
N LEU A 1139 -64.76 4.54 -0.07
CA LEU A 1139 -65.37 4.42 -1.40
C LEU A 1139 -66.83 4.90 -1.40
N LYS A 1140 -67.17 5.68 -2.42
CA LYS A 1140 -68.51 6.16 -2.73
C LYS A 1140 -68.75 6.10 -4.24
N LEU A 1141 -70.02 6.07 -4.62
CA LEU A 1141 -70.47 6.44 -5.95
C LEU A 1141 -71.14 7.80 -5.90
N THR A 1142 -70.82 8.68 -6.84
CA THR A 1142 -71.45 10.00 -6.96
C THR A 1142 -72.93 9.86 -7.29
N LYS A 1143 -73.75 10.77 -6.77
CA LYS A 1143 -75.20 10.78 -7.03
C LYS A 1143 -75.51 10.81 -8.54
N PRO A 1144 -76.35 9.89 -9.07
CA PRO A 1144 -76.79 9.90 -10.46
C PRO A 1144 -77.62 11.12 -10.88
N GLY A 1145 -78.35 11.75 -9.95
CA GLY A 1145 -79.32 12.81 -10.25
C GLY A 1145 -80.75 12.30 -10.33
N ALA A 1146 -81.70 13.23 -10.21
CA ALA A 1146 -83.14 12.93 -10.17
C ALA A 1146 -83.59 12.17 -11.43
N GLY A 1147 -84.31 11.05 -11.24
CA GLY A 1147 -84.83 10.23 -12.33
C GLY A 1147 -83.91 9.08 -12.77
N ASN A 1148 -82.62 9.12 -12.41
CA ASN A 1148 -81.64 8.09 -12.78
C ASN A 1148 -81.64 6.95 -11.74
N THR A 1149 -82.63 6.06 -11.83
CA THR A 1149 -82.86 4.95 -10.88
C THR A 1149 -82.49 3.61 -11.49
N GLY A 1150 -81.73 2.77 -10.78
CA GLY A 1150 -81.20 1.53 -11.36
C GLY A 1150 -80.14 0.88 -10.50
N SER A 1151 -79.32 0.00 -11.07
CA SER A 1151 -78.17 -0.57 -10.38
C SER A 1151 -76.96 -0.73 -11.30
N VAL A 1152 -75.76 -0.69 -10.71
CA VAL A 1152 -74.48 -0.92 -11.39
C VAL A 1152 -73.66 -1.91 -10.56
N GLN A 1153 -72.86 -2.74 -11.20
CA GLN A 1153 -71.87 -3.58 -10.52
C GLN A 1153 -70.51 -2.90 -10.49
N LEU A 1154 -69.78 -3.13 -9.40
CA LEU A 1154 -68.43 -2.64 -9.17
C LEU A 1154 -67.50 -3.82 -9.02
N ARG A 1155 -66.32 -3.78 -9.65
CA ARG A 1155 -65.20 -4.71 -9.44
C ARG A 1155 -63.93 -3.93 -9.16
N VAL A 1156 -63.16 -4.32 -8.16
CA VAL A 1156 -61.81 -3.78 -7.94
C VAL A 1156 -60.82 -4.69 -8.66
N ASP A 1157 -60.12 -4.17 -9.67
CA ASP A 1157 -59.09 -4.93 -10.38
C ASP A 1157 -57.79 -4.99 -9.54
N LEU A 1158 -57.64 -6.06 -8.74
CA LEU A 1158 -56.49 -6.20 -7.84
C LEU A 1158 -55.20 -6.56 -8.58
N THR A 1159 -55.29 -7.00 -9.84
CA THR A 1159 -54.11 -7.22 -10.67
C THR A 1159 -53.57 -5.89 -11.19
N ALA A 1160 -54.41 -5.01 -11.72
CA ALA A 1160 -54.03 -3.65 -12.12
C ALA A 1160 -53.50 -2.83 -10.93
N GLU A 1161 -53.99 -3.10 -9.73
CA GLU A 1161 -53.52 -2.49 -8.49
C GLU A 1161 -52.17 -3.04 -7.98
N SER A 1162 -51.68 -4.14 -8.55
CA SER A 1162 -50.55 -4.92 -8.01
C SER A 1162 -50.78 -5.39 -6.55
N LYS A 1163 -52.03 -5.78 -6.23
CA LYS A 1163 -52.50 -6.18 -4.89
C LYS A 1163 -53.19 -7.56 -4.92
N ARG A 1164 -52.65 -8.49 -5.70
CA ARG A 1164 -53.16 -9.87 -5.79
C ARG A 1164 -53.24 -10.57 -4.42
N TYR A 1165 -52.38 -10.19 -3.48
CA TYR A 1165 -52.42 -10.62 -2.08
C TYR A 1165 -53.72 -10.29 -1.32
N LEU A 1166 -54.60 -9.45 -1.89
CA LEU A 1166 -55.94 -9.14 -1.36
C LEU A 1166 -57.08 -9.83 -2.13
N LYS A 1167 -56.78 -10.74 -3.06
CA LYS A 1167 -57.83 -11.52 -3.73
C LYS A 1167 -58.55 -12.41 -2.72
N GLY A 1168 -59.84 -12.60 -2.96
CA GLY A 1168 -60.74 -13.35 -2.09
C GLY A 1168 -61.49 -14.43 -2.87
N ARG A 1169 -62.46 -15.07 -2.22
CA ARG A 1169 -63.33 -16.07 -2.84
C ARG A 1169 -64.72 -15.46 -2.92
N TRP A 1170 -65.08 -14.89 -4.08
CA TRP A 1170 -66.27 -14.04 -4.21
C TRP A 1170 -67.29 -14.60 -5.21
N ASN A 1171 -66.89 -15.46 -6.16
CA ASN A 1171 -67.85 -16.13 -7.05
C ASN A 1171 -67.29 -17.42 -7.70
N ASP A 1172 -67.35 -18.55 -6.99
CA ASP A 1172 -66.90 -19.85 -7.52
C ASP A 1172 -67.67 -20.34 -8.77
N ALA A 1173 -68.85 -19.79 -9.08
CA ALA A 1173 -69.64 -20.19 -10.25
C ALA A 1173 -69.14 -19.55 -11.55
N ALA A 1174 -68.30 -18.52 -11.45
CA ALA A 1174 -67.61 -17.89 -12.57
C ALA A 1174 -66.16 -17.63 -12.14
N ASP A 1175 -65.48 -18.71 -11.76
CA ASP A 1175 -64.03 -18.74 -11.63
C ASP A 1175 -63.40 -18.19 -12.93
N PRO A 1176 -62.74 -17.01 -12.88
CA PRO A 1176 -62.18 -16.37 -14.06
C PRO A 1176 -60.96 -17.11 -14.65
N ASP A 1177 -60.31 -18.00 -13.90
CA ASP A 1177 -59.15 -18.77 -14.36
C ASP A 1177 -59.50 -20.23 -14.71
N GLY A 1178 -60.68 -20.70 -14.28
CA GLY A 1178 -61.27 -21.98 -14.65
C GLY A 1178 -60.68 -23.18 -13.92
N ASN A 1179 -59.91 -22.96 -12.85
CA ASN A 1179 -59.30 -23.99 -12.02
C ASN A 1179 -59.96 -24.06 -10.63
N VAL A 1180 -60.92 -24.98 -10.47
CA VAL A 1180 -61.60 -25.27 -9.20
C VAL A 1180 -60.70 -25.69 -8.02
N ALA A 1181 -59.39 -25.87 -8.25
CA ALA A 1181 -58.41 -26.17 -7.23
C ALA A 1181 -57.72 -24.93 -6.64
N THR A 1182 -57.77 -23.77 -7.29
CA THR A 1182 -57.30 -22.50 -6.72
C THR A 1182 -58.46 -21.79 -6.02
N PHE A 1183 -58.21 -21.28 -4.82
CA PHE A 1183 -59.21 -20.62 -3.98
C PHE A 1183 -58.64 -19.27 -3.57
N TYR A 1184 -59.45 -18.22 -3.45
CA TYR A 1184 -58.98 -16.88 -3.02
C TYR A 1184 -58.15 -16.09 -4.05
N ASP A 1185 -58.48 -16.25 -5.32
CA ASP A 1185 -57.91 -15.64 -6.52
C ASP A 1185 -58.88 -14.68 -7.25
N ASP A 1186 -60.08 -14.44 -6.70
CA ASP A 1186 -61.08 -13.53 -7.26
C ASP A 1186 -60.88 -12.07 -6.86
N ASP A 1187 -61.14 -11.18 -7.81
CA ASP A 1187 -61.38 -9.77 -7.56
C ASP A 1187 -62.75 -9.54 -6.86
N PRO A 1188 -62.86 -8.64 -5.86
CA PRO A 1188 -64.11 -8.42 -5.17
C PRO A 1188 -65.12 -7.68 -6.04
N VAL A 1189 -66.38 -8.16 -6.01
CA VAL A 1189 -67.51 -7.60 -6.75
C VAL A 1189 -68.65 -7.22 -5.81
N ALA A 1190 -69.34 -6.13 -6.11
CA ALA A 1190 -70.57 -5.73 -5.44
C ALA A 1190 -71.55 -5.06 -6.40
N ARG A 1191 -72.78 -4.84 -5.94
CA ARG A 1191 -73.85 -4.11 -6.63
C ARG A 1191 -74.22 -2.85 -5.84
N ALA A 1192 -74.26 -1.72 -6.53
CA ALA A 1192 -74.81 -0.48 -6.03
C ALA A 1192 -76.17 -0.20 -6.69
N SER A 1193 -77.18 0.15 -5.90
CA SER A 1193 -78.54 0.42 -6.38
C SER A 1193 -79.02 1.81 -5.98
N PHE A 1194 -79.63 2.54 -6.92
CA PHE A 1194 -80.17 3.88 -6.71
C PHE A 1194 -81.68 3.92 -6.92
N GLY A 1195 -82.42 4.48 -5.96
CA GLY A 1195 -83.84 4.81 -6.10
C GLY A 1195 -84.81 3.61 -6.22
N GLN A 1196 -84.41 2.41 -5.74
CA GLN A 1196 -85.23 1.19 -5.86
C GLN A 1196 -86.46 1.17 -4.92
N TYR A 1197 -86.40 1.85 -3.77
CA TYR A 1197 -87.51 1.94 -2.83
C TYR A 1197 -87.96 3.40 -2.67
N LYS A 1198 -89.08 3.79 -3.29
CA LYS A 1198 -89.77 5.04 -2.98
C LYS A 1198 -90.60 4.84 -1.71
N ALA A 1199 -90.16 5.39 -0.58
CA ALA A 1199 -91.07 5.62 0.53
C ALA A 1199 -92.09 6.72 0.16
N SER A 1200 -93.27 6.70 0.78
CA SER A 1200 -94.34 7.70 0.58
C SER A 1200 -93.81 9.14 0.67
N GLU A 1201 -94.34 10.05 -0.17
CA GLU A 1201 -93.98 11.49 -0.27
C GLU A 1201 -94.14 12.30 1.04
N ARG A 1202 -94.57 11.67 2.14
CA ARG A 1202 -94.71 12.28 3.48
C ARG A 1202 -93.55 11.97 4.44
N ILE A 1203 -92.57 11.17 4.03
CA ILE A 1203 -91.42 10.81 4.88
C ILE A 1203 -90.21 11.65 4.48
N ILE A 1204 -89.86 12.62 5.34
CA ILE A 1204 -88.78 13.59 5.11
C ILE A 1204 -87.39 12.96 5.37
N TYR A 1205 -87.33 11.85 6.14
CA TYR A 1205 -86.11 11.07 6.36
C TYR A 1205 -86.45 9.61 6.69
N LEU A 1206 -85.84 8.66 5.96
CA LEU A 1206 -85.85 7.24 6.27
C LEU A 1206 -84.42 6.81 6.63
N ARG A 1207 -84.20 6.35 7.85
CA ARG A 1207 -82.94 5.73 8.27
C ARG A 1207 -83.09 4.24 8.19
N GLU A 1208 -82.58 3.65 7.12
CA GLU A 1208 -82.42 2.20 7.06
C GLU A 1208 -81.10 1.85 7.77
N ASN A 1209 -81.20 1.13 8.89
CA ASN A 1209 -80.05 0.58 9.60
C ASN A 1209 -79.80 -0.84 9.07
N TYR A 1210 -78.58 -1.11 8.64
CA TYR A 1210 -77.99 -2.46 8.66
C TYR A 1210 -76.51 -2.38 9.02
#